data_AF-A0A7V4ZFI4-F1
#
_entry.id   AF-A0A7V4ZFI4-F1
#
_cell.length_a   1.000
_cell.length_b   1.000
_cell.length_c   1.000
_cell.angle_alpha   90.00
_cell.angle_beta   90.00
_cell.angle_gamma   90.00
#
_symmetry.space_group_name_H-M   'P 1'
#
loop_
_entity.id
_entity.type
_entity.pdbx_description
1 polymer ?
#
loop_
_entity_poly.entity_id
_entity_poly.type
_entity_poly.pdbx_seq_one_letter_code
_entity_poly.pdbx_strand_id
1 'polypeptide(L)'
;MNKLLLNSRPILVLLIACLLFSSTSGKTVAQKGTPPLPGDNSGGVTTCSPASPNGIIYVTDSNWSTSSRTSDCAQGWGNDEWRLTLSQPKTVRIRVDDCCCPGDYYSIYVNGNLLGTTPKPAVWGCDYTGSLSSGSFDIFLPTGTHTIKVRDVSFGDHTAEEIAYQRMCPAGFTLSGTLLAPPTAPDISMEAASWEFNNSTSPYLPEKLWISVTAKNIGAAAANNVIVRFYLGNPDQGGIQIGADQALGTIAAGGQVKATVEWTLSDNVENKALFARAFVASDINTSNNTISKTVSVWYIPFRHDIDAYSFVNWGLEWQDIVNDLLMFLDINHPDDIPPAVLVPVIYPLWSMLIESGGHCYGMSATSSLYYRFPEIKPVAKTTYAMTKDEARSDIQYYQRTQTTHIMEAFMMRTFGSNAEAQYNTVRSSIRDLRQPIMLLMQDVVEPYTGGHAVVAYKVLDLGDEKRIYIYDNNRPLDMMSRSVYATVNTKNKAFSYASDYGYDFDRFLAKPALMTWPDAAEVIVERFYKWVLSQILRTGMIRVSIGPSTSGLLATHADGNSVTALSELVVDPLITDQYGRRIGYVNGNFVNEIPGASLSTVGNHKVIDLPSTLQYVVNTTGTGSGNVALSFLIPETIEVVRDVEYFNVPVSTGSTASVQLKKGNADWTLTNTGQPAQQPDSIMDTHFYQTFLPVVTRGSACGGEMVINPGFEQGAGTGWSKSSTNGRTLIYSGGFPTPVTPHSGSWAAWLGGAHNEVASLSQTVIPPANATSATLTYWYWIQSDESSCTYDHAWVELNGGLLRVHDLCSSGNTYGWRQATINLTPYLGQSIGLRFYVDTDSSITSHFFVDDVSLNIQCSGQ
;
A
#
# COMPACT_ATOMS: atom_id res chain seq x y z
N MET A 1 34.20 16.45 15.21
CA MET A 1 35.24 15.58 15.79
C MET A 1 34.58 14.34 16.36
N ASN A 2 35.27 13.19 16.30
CA ASN A 2 35.02 11.89 16.95
C ASN A 2 33.64 11.20 16.84
N LYS A 3 33.65 10.12 16.06
CA LYS A 3 32.80 8.91 16.22
C LYS A 3 33.27 8.07 17.43
N LEU A 4 32.59 6.91 17.63
CA LEU A 4 32.87 5.78 18.55
C LEU A 4 32.12 5.93 19.89
N LEU A 5 31.44 4.92 20.45
CA LEU A 5 31.24 3.50 20.11
C LEU A 5 30.01 2.99 20.88
N LEU A 6 29.28 1.98 20.37
CA LEU A 6 28.77 0.86 21.20
C LEU A 6 28.16 -0.26 20.32
N ASN A 7 28.92 -1.35 20.18
CA ASN A 7 28.44 -2.64 19.68
C ASN A 7 28.06 -3.52 20.87
N SER A 8 26.83 -4.01 20.95
CA SER A 8 26.47 -5.12 21.86
C SER A 8 25.21 -5.88 21.44
N ARG A 9 25.44 -6.97 20.72
CA ARG A 9 24.62 -8.21 20.64
C ARG A 9 25.60 -9.38 20.90
N PRO A 10 25.19 -10.62 21.25
CA PRO A 10 23.86 -11.23 21.06
C PRO A 10 23.36 -12.10 22.25
N ILE A 11 22.24 -12.81 22.04
CA ILE A 11 21.92 -14.23 22.37
C ILE A 11 20.42 -14.38 22.66
N LEU A 12 19.68 -15.06 21.78
CA LEU A 12 19.06 -16.38 22.08
C LEU A 12 18.41 -16.97 20.81
N VAL A 13 18.84 -18.17 20.41
CA VAL A 13 18.20 -19.00 19.37
C VAL A 13 18.29 -20.46 19.82
N LEU A 14 17.16 -21.17 19.81
CA LEU A 14 17.06 -22.65 19.82
C LEU A 14 15.90 -23.01 18.89
N LEU A 15 16.18 -23.63 17.73
CA LEU A 15 16.14 -25.09 17.46
C LEU A 15 14.71 -25.59 17.20
N ILE A 16 14.44 -26.39 16.15
CA ILE A 16 14.91 -27.77 15.96
C ILE A 16 15.25 -28.08 14.48
N ALA A 17 16.36 -28.81 14.27
CA ALA A 17 16.55 -29.74 13.16
C ALA A 17 17.52 -30.85 13.59
N CYS A 18 17.25 -32.11 13.22
CA CYS A 18 17.97 -33.28 13.73
C CYS A 18 18.51 -34.18 12.59
N LEU A 19 19.82 -34.49 12.65
CA LEU A 19 20.41 -35.86 12.70
C LEU A 19 20.31 -36.77 11.44
N LEU A 20 21.30 -37.60 11.01
CA LEU A 20 22.66 -37.99 11.47
C LEU A 20 23.46 -38.73 10.34
N PHE A 21 24.77 -38.43 10.18
CA PHE A 21 25.96 -39.35 10.07
C PHE A 21 26.09 -40.43 8.94
N SER A 22 27.28 -41.00 8.59
CA SER A 22 28.72 -40.61 8.72
C SER A 22 29.70 -41.56 7.98
N SER A 23 30.97 -41.14 7.84
CA SER A 23 32.24 -41.92 7.94
C SER A 23 32.69 -43.03 6.94
N THR A 24 33.51 -42.64 5.96
CA THR A 24 34.92 -43.06 5.68
C THR A 24 35.45 -44.53 5.62
N SER A 25 36.21 -44.78 4.54
CA SER A 25 37.51 -45.53 4.41
C SER A 25 37.57 -47.01 3.99
N GLY A 26 38.57 -47.40 3.16
CA GLY A 26 38.94 -48.81 2.86
C GLY A 26 39.77 -49.05 1.56
N LYS A 27 40.96 -49.66 1.67
CA LYS A 27 42.03 -49.80 0.65
C LYS A 27 41.90 -50.94 -0.41
N THR A 28 42.54 -50.71 -1.57
CA THR A 28 43.18 -51.60 -2.58
C THR A 28 43.30 -53.13 -2.38
N VAL A 29 43.10 -53.90 -3.48
CA VAL A 29 43.95 -55.02 -3.98
C VAL A 29 43.90 -55.06 -5.53
N ALA A 30 44.92 -55.59 -6.21
CA ALA A 30 45.01 -55.78 -7.68
C ALA A 30 45.46 -57.20 -8.06
N GLN A 31 45.17 -57.67 -9.29
CA GLN A 31 46.06 -58.63 -10.00
C GLN A 31 45.82 -58.70 -11.54
N LYS A 32 46.81 -59.28 -12.25
CA LYS A 32 46.97 -59.39 -13.73
C LYS A 32 46.76 -60.84 -14.22
N GLY A 33 46.46 -61.03 -15.51
CA GLY A 33 46.65 -62.31 -16.23
C GLY A 33 46.25 -62.26 -17.72
N THR A 34 47.08 -62.80 -18.63
CA THR A 34 46.96 -62.72 -20.13
C THR A 34 47.15 -64.12 -20.80
N PRO A 35 47.19 -64.27 -22.15
CA PRO A 35 46.19 -64.75 -23.15
C PRO A 35 46.50 -66.21 -23.65
N PRO A 36 46.36 -66.72 -24.92
CA PRO A 36 45.64 -66.31 -26.18
C PRO A 36 44.95 -67.43 -27.06
N LEU A 37 44.11 -67.05 -28.06
CA LEU A 37 43.78 -67.73 -29.38
C LEU A 37 43.09 -69.14 -29.43
N PRO A 38 42.51 -69.60 -30.58
CA PRO A 38 41.66 -68.92 -31.58
C PRO A 38 40.42 -69.73 -32.11
N GLY A 39 39.38 -69.02 -32.61
CA GLY A 39 38.54 -69.39 -33.77
C GLY A 39 37.42 -70.47 -33.66
N ASP A 40 36.18 -70.10 -33.99
CA ASP A 40 35.49 -70.50 -35.25
C ASP A 40 34.19 -69.67 -35.46
N ASN A 41 33.71 -69.55 -36.70
CA ASN A 41 32.51 -68.79 -37.10
C ASN A 41 31.28 -69.69 -37.26
N SER A 42 30.15 -69.33 -36.64
CA SER A 42 28.83 -69.62 -37.22
C SER A 42 27.80 -68.60 -36.74
N GLY A 43 26.90 -68.19 -37.65
CA GLY A 43 25.94 -67.13 -37.38
C GLY A 43 24.83 -67.57 -36.43
N GLY A 44 24.57 -66.75 -35.41
CA GLY A 44 23.41 -66.83 -34.53
C GLY A 44 22.95 -65.42 -34.17
N VAL A 45 21.68 -65.29 -33.79
CA VAL A 45 21.07 -64.03 -33.33
C VAL A 45 22.01 -63.33 -32.34
N THR A 46 22.38 -62.08 -32.61
CA THR A 46 23.29 -61.31 -31.78
C THR A 46 22.65 -61.10 -30.42
N THR A 47 23.04 -61.92 -29.44
CA THR A 47 22.60 -61.75 -28.06
C THR A 47 23.04 -60.37 -27.58
N CYS A 48 22.12 -59.65 -26.92
CA CYS A 48 22.49 -58.47 -26.15
C CYS A 48 23.36 -58.94 -24.97
N SER A 49 24.68 -59.06 -25.20
CA SER A 49 25.64 -59.32 -24.15
C SER A 49 25.53 -58.22 -23.10
N PRO A 50 25.28 -58.55 -21.82
CA PRO A 50 25.15 -57.55 -20.78
C PRO A 50 26.48 -56.81 -20.64
N ALA A 51 26.48 -55.53 -21.02
CA ALA A 51 27.56 -54.62 -20.68
C ALA A 51 27.59 -54.38 -19.16
N SER A 52 28.77 -54.03 -18.64
CA SER A 52 28.99 -53.85 -17.20
C SER A 52 28.01 -52.85 -16.57
N PRO A 53 27.50 -53.09 -15.34
CA PRO A 53 26.53 -52.20 -14.72
C PRO A 53 27.09 -50.83 -14.34
N ASN A 54 26.22 -49.82 -14.43
CA ASN A 54 26.23 -48.53 -13.73
C ASN A 54 27.50 -47.66 -13.87
N GLY A 55 27.49 -46.70 -14.79
CA GLY A 55 28.53 -45.67 -14.87
C GLY A 55 28.03 -44.30 -15.38
N ILE A 56 28.51 -43.23 -14.75
CA ILE A 56 28.52 -41.91 -15.39
C ILE A 56 29.64 -41.93 -16.44
N ILE A 57 29.31 -41.74 -17.71
CA ILE A 57 30.25 -41.77 -18.82
C ILE A 57 30.82 -40.35 -19.00
N TYR A 58 32.06 -40.15 -18.54
CA TYR A 58 32.75 -38.88 -18.68
C TYR A 58 33.34 -38.73 -20.08
N VAL A 59 32.89 -37.69 -20.79
CA VAL A 59 33.32 -37.34 -22.14
C VAL A 59 33.77 -35.88 -22.19
N THR A 60 34.61 -35.58 -23.18
CA THR A 60 35.29 -34.30 -23.37
C THR A 60 35.33 -33.98 -24.85
N ASP A 61 35.80 -32.78 -25.19
CA ASP A 61 35.98 -32.36 -26.59
C ASP A 61 36.69 -33.39 -27.49
N SER A 62 37.70 -34.10 -26.97
CA SER A 62 38.55 -34.99 -27.77
C SER A 62 37.99 -36.39 -27.97
N ASN A 63 36.98 -36.80 -27.21
CA ASN A 63 36.38 -38.14 -27.29
C ASN A 63 34.84 -38.16 -27.43
N TRP A 64 34.18 -37.00 -27.55
CA TRP A 64 32.74 -36.93 -27.83
C TRP A 64 32.35 -37.58 -29.17
N SER A 65 33.24 -37.57 -30.17
CA SER A 65 33.00 -38.20 -31.47
C SER A 65 33.11 -39.74 -31.46
N THR A 66 33.48 -40.34 -30.34
CA THR A 66 33.53 -41.80 -30.19
C THR A 66 32.14 -42.31 -29.82
N SER A 67 31.56 -43.20 -30.62
CA SER A 67 30.28 -43.82 -30.32
C SER A 67 30.33 -44.65 -29.04
N SER A 68 29.35 -44.43 -28.16
CA SER A 68 29.12 -45.17 -26.92
C SER A 68 27.89 -46.05 -27.11
N ARG A 69 28.03 -47.37 -26.98
CA ARG A 69 26.91 -48.31 -27.05
C ARG A 69 26.51 -48.71 -25.64
N THR A 70 25.21 -48.65 -25.36
CA THR A 70 24.60 -49.22 -24.15
C THR A 70 23.52 -50.24 -24.50
N SER A 71 23.19 -51.07 -23.53
CA SER A 71 22.09 -52.03 -23.58
C SER A 71 21.85 -52.56 -22.16
N ASP A 72 20.84 -52.05 -21.49
CA ASP A 72 20.44 -52.47 -20.14
C ASP A 72 18.99 -52.94 -20.12
N CYS A 73 18.76 -54.25 -19.87
CA CYS A 73 17.41 -54.81 -19.82
C CYS A 73 16.63 -54.45 -18.52
N ALA A 74 16.75 -53.21 -18.02
CA ALA A 74 16.06 -52.67 -16.84
C ALA A 74 15.01 -51.60 -17.22
N GLN A 75 13.93 -51.51 -16.44
CA GLN A 75 12.76 -50.71 -16.80
C GLN A 75 12.94 -49.20 -16.53
N GLY A 76 12.76 -48.36 -17.57
CA GLY A 76 12.27 -46.98 -17.43
C GLY A 76 13.23 -45.82 -17.74
N TRP A 77 14.54 -46.05 -17.74
CA TRP A 77 15.60 -45.15 -18.21
C TRP A 77 16.77 -46.01 -18.71
N GLY A 78 17.44 -45.62 -19.79
CA GLY A 78 18.81 -46.13 -20.02
C GLY A 78 19.68 -45.57 -18.90
N ASN A 79 20.27 -46.43 -18.07
CA ASN A 79 20.85 -46.00 -16.79
C ASN A 79 22.19 -45.26 -16.91
N ASP A 80 22.66 -45.01 -18.14
CA ASP A 80 23.87 -44.26 -18.42
C ASP A 80 23.63 -42.74 -18.51
N GLU A 81 24.47 -42.00 -17.77
CA GLU A 81 24.52 -40.54 -17.79
C GLU A 81 25.82 -40.10 -18.45
N TRP A 82 25.76 -39.42 -19.61
CA TRP A 82 26.95 -38.81 -20.21
C TRP A 82 27.20 -37.45 -19.59
N ARG A 83 28.42 -37.23 -19.07
CA ARG A 83 28.90 -35.92 -18.62
C ARG A 83 29.92 -35.38 -19.61
N LEU A 84 29.45 -34.49 -20.48
CA LEU A 84 30.26 -33.84 -21.50
C LEU A 84 30.89 -32.55 -20.95
N THR A 85 32.21 -32.56 -20.77
CA THR A 85 32.98 -31.37 -20.40
C THR A 85 33.57 -30.70 -21.64
N LEU A 86 33.08 -29.49 -21.93
CA LEU A 86 33.56 -28.65 -23.03
C LEU A 86 34.58 -27.63 -22.51
N SER A 87 35.75 -27.56 -23.16
CA SER A 87 36.81 -26.57 -22.90
C SER A 87 36.50 -25.18 -23.47
N GLN A 88 35.54 -25.10 -24.40
CA GLN A 88 35.08 -23.89 -25.07
C GLN A 88 33.65 -24.10 -25.58
N PRO A 89 32.83 -23.04 -25.80
CA PRO A 89 31.45 -23.19 -26.25
C PRO A 89 31.37 -23.84 -27.64
N LYS A 90 30.48 -24.81 -27.83
CA LYS A 90 30.32 -25.55 -29.09
C LYS A 90 28.89 -25.97 -29.36
N THR A 91 28.56 -26.16 -30.64
CA THR A 91 27.36 -26.90 -31.04
C THR A 91 27.66 -28.39 -31.02
N VAL A 92 26.84 -29.11 -30.27
CA VAL A 92 26.97 -30.54 -29.98
C VAL A 92 25.81 -31.25 -30.66
N ARG A 93 26.12 -32.11 -31.64
CA ARG A 93 25.17 -33.08 -32.20
C ARG A 93 25.16 -34.32 -31.33
N ILE A 94 23.97 -34.73 -30.90
CA ILE A 94 23.67 -35.99 -30.22
C ILE A 94 22.86 -36.84 -31.20
N ARG A 95 23.38 -38.00 -31.59
CA ARG A 95 22.66 -38.99 -32.39
C ARG A 95 22.38 -40.21 -31.55
N VAL A 96 21.14 -40.68 -31.59
CA VAL A 96 20.69 -41.92 -30.97
C VAL A 96 20.24 -42.85 -32.09
N ASP A 97 20.81 -44.05 -32.12
CA ASP A 97 20.45 -45.14 -33.03
C ASP A 97 20.05 -46.37 -32.19
N ASP A 98 18.80 -46.78 -32.26
CA ASP A 98 18.32 -48.09 -31.80
C ASP A 98 19.16 -49.22 -32.42
N CYS A 99 19.61 -50.17 -31.60
CA CYS A 99 20.46 -51.26 -32.05
C CYS A 99 19.73 -52.57 -32.35
N CYS A 100 18.50 -52.73 -31.85
CA CYS A 100 18.15 -54.05 -31.32
C CYS A 100 16.68 -54.49 -31.52
N CYS A 101 15.67 -53.65 -31.28
CA CYS A 101 14.26 -54.10 -31.35
C CYS A 101 13.31 -53.07 -31.99
N PRO A 102 12.63 -53.41 -33.10
CA PRO A 102 11.59 -52.54 -33.66
C PRO A 102 10.50 -52.23 -32.63
N GLY A 103 10.16 -50.95 -32.51
CA GLY A 103 9.15 -50.44 -31.55
C GLY A 103 9.74 -49.47 -30.54
N ASP A 104 11.04 -49.57 -30.22
CA ASP A 104 11.69 -48.70 -29.26
C ASP A 104 11.93 -47.30 -29.82
N TYR A 105 11.80 -46.28 -28.97
CA TYR A 105 12.04 -44.89 -29.34
C TYR A 105 12.36 -44.04 -28.10
N TYR A 106 13.16 -43.00 -28.31
CA TYR A 106 13.98 -42.42 -27.23
C TYR A 106 13.76 -40.93 -27.10
N SER A 107 13.70 -40.44 -25.86
CA SER A 107 13.67 -39.01 -25.52
C SER A 107 15.03 -38.58 -24.95
N ILE A 108 15.55 -37.46 -25.44
CA ILE A 108 16.90 -36.97 -25.15
C ILE A 108 16.79 -35.72 -24.27
N TYR A 109 17.46 -35.74 -23.12
CA TYR A 109 17.49 -34.63 -22.16
C TYR A 109 18.90 -34.08 -22.01
N VAL A 110 19.04 -32.75 -21.98
CA VAL A 110 20.31 -32.06 -21.73
C VAL A 110 20.14 -31.07 -20.57
N ASN A 111 20.96 -31.22 -19.53
CA ASN A 111 20.87 -30.50 -18.26
C ASN A 111 19.46 -30.54 -17.61
N GLY A 112 18.71 -31.63 -17.85
CA GLY A 112 17.34 -31.83 -17.37
C GLY A 112 16.23 -31.36 -18.31
N ASN A 113 16.54 -30.59 -19.36
CA ASN A 113 15.55 -30.13 -20.34
C ASN A 113 15.42 -31.11 -21.51
N LEU A 114 14.20 -31.39 -21.97
CA LEU A 114 13.94 -32.21 -23.16
C LEU A 114 14.44 -31.48 -24.41
N LEU A 115 15.33 -32.12 -25.17
CA LEU A 115 15.85 -31.64 -26.45
C LEU A 115 15.01 -32.16 -27.64
N GLY A 116 14.50 -33.39 -27.54
CA GLY A 116 13.67 -33.99 -28.57
C GLY A 116 13.45 -35.49 -28.36
N THR A 117 12.69 -36.10 -29.26
CA THR A 117 12.34 -37.53 -29.23
C THR A 117 12.54 -38.14 -30.62
N THR A 118 13.06 -39.38 -30.70
CA THR A 118 13.23 -40.09 -31.98
C THR A 118 11.86 -40.56 -32.54
N PRO A 119 11.74 -40.84 -33.85
CA PRO A 119 10.46 -41.24 -34.45
C PRO A 119 9.95 -42.57 -33.85
N LYS A 120 8.67 -42.61 -33.45
CA LYS A 120 8.01 -43.84 -32.96
C LYS A 120 7.76 -44.82 -34.12
N PRO A 121 8.33 -46.05 -34.10
CA PRO A 121 8.05 -47.06 -35.12
C PRO A 121 6.60 -47.54 -35.08
N ALA A 122 6.07 -48.00 -36.22
CA ALA A 122 4.69 -48.50 -36.34
C ALA A 122 4.53 -50.01 -36.09
N VAL A 123 5.65 -50.75 -36.07
CA VAL A 123 5.71 -52.20 -35.79
C VAL A 123 6.54 -52.38 -34.52
N TRP A 124 6.09 -53.25 -33.62
CA TRP A 124 6.69 -53.48 -32.31
C TRP A 124 7.03 -54.96 -32.12
N GLY A 125 8.11 -55.24 -31.38
CA GLY A 125 8.54 -56.56 -30.92
C GLY A 125 9.85 -57.06 -31.53
N CYS A 126 10.72 -57.61 -30.69
CA CYS A 126 12.05 -58.11 -31.09
C CYS A 126 12.00 -59.35 -32.02
N ASP A 127 10.89 -60.07 -32.06
CA ASP A 127 10.67 -61.23 -32.94
C ASP A 127 10.19 -60.83 -34.37
N TYR A 128 9.96 -59.53 -34.65
CA TYR A 128 9.47 -59.03 -35.95
C TYR A 128 10.55 -58.30 -36.76
N THR A 129 10.42 -58.28 -38.08
CA THR A 129 11.22 -57.41 -38.96
C THR A 129 10.55 -56.05 -39.13
N GLY A 130 11.21 -54.98 -38.69
CA GLY A 130 10.69 -53.62 -38.70
C GLY A 130 11.79 -52.56 -38.73
N SER A 131 11.40 -51.28 -38.81
CA SER A 131 12.35 -50.16 -38.78
C SER A 131 12.75 -49.82 -37.34
N LEU A 132 14.05 -49.76 -37.09
CA LEU A 132 14.64 -49.29 -35.84
C LEU A 132 14.57 -47.76 -35.74
N SER A 133 14.40 -47.21 -34.53
CA SER A 133 14.29 -45.75 -34.35
C SER A 133 15.65 -45.06 -34.31
N SER A 134 15.81 -43.98 -35.07
CA SER A 134 17.01 -43.15 -34.99
C SER A 134 16.69 -41.66 -35.13
N GLY A 135 17.51 -40.82 -34.49
CA GLY A 135 17.36 -39.36 -34.53
C GLY A 135 18.68 -38.66 -34.25
N SER A 136 18.79 -37.41 -34.69
CA SER A 136 19.95 -36.54 -34.46
C SER A 136 19.49 -35.15 -34.04
N PHE A 137 20.07 -34.64 -32.97
CA PHE A 137 19.62 -33.41 -32.30
C PHE A 137 20.83 -32.52 -32.01
N ASP A 138 20.73 -31.24 -32.38
CA ASP A 138 21.81 -30.27 -32.23
C ASP A 138 21.49 -29.29 -31.10
N ILE A 139 22.46 -29.04 -30.23
CA ILE A 139 22.34 -28.06 -29.12
C ILE A 139 23.63 -27.26 -28.96
N PHE A 140 23.52 -25.94 -28.80
CA PHE A 140 24.66 -25.11 -28.40
C PHE A 140 24.88 -25.19 -26.88
N LEU A 141 26.11 -25.49 -26.47
CA LEU A 141 26.49 -25.64 -25.07
C LEU A 141 27.69 -24.74 -24.75
N PRO A 142 27.67 -24.01 -23.61
CA PRO A 142 28.80 -23.18 -23.18
C PRO A 142 29.98 -24.02 -22.67
N THR A 143 31.08 -23.35 -22.28
CA THR A 143 32.16 -24.00 -21.52
C THR A 143 31.65 -24.55 -20.20
N GLY A 144 32.00 -25.79 -19.86
CA GLY A 144 31.59 -26.44 -18.62
C GLY A 144 31.20 -27.90 -18.82
N THR A 145 30.72 -28.53 -17.74
CA THR A 145 30.23 -29.91 -17.76
C THR A 145 28.71 -29.92 -17.90
N HIS A 146 28.22 -30.65 -18.91
CA HIS A 146 26.81 -30.81 -19.22
C HIS A 146 26.37 -32.26 -19.10
N THR A 147 25.18 -32.48 -18.57
CA THR A 147 24.59 -33.81 -18.38
C THR A 147 23.66 -34.14 -19.54
N ILE A 148 23.88 -35.27 -20.20
CA ILE A 148 23.03 -35.80 -21.26
C ILE A 148 22.44 -37.13 -20.79
N LYS A 149 21.12 -37.28 -20.89
CA LYS A 149 20.40 -38.52 -20.58
C LYS A 149 19.51 -38.91 -21.75
N VAL A 150 19.42 -40.21 -22.00
CA VAL A 150 18.52 -40.79 -22.98
C VAL A 150 17.55 -41.71 -22.25
N ARG A 151 16.26 -41.52 -22.48
CA ARG A 151 15.20 -42.31 -21.86
C ARG A 151 14.40 -43.02 -22.95
N ASP A 152 14.40 -44.34 -22.88
CA ASP A 152 13.49 -45.17 -23.65
C ASP A 152 12.04 -44.87 -23.24
N VAL A 153 11.20 -44.56 -24.23
CA VAL A 153 9.81 -44.12 -24.05
C VAL A 153 8.84 -45.26 -24.33
N SER A 154 9.20 -46.23 -25.20
CA SER A 154 8.30 -47.34 -25.58
C SER A 154 7.83 -48.14 -24.36
N PHE A 155 8.74 -48.41 -23.42
CA PHE A 155 8.47 -49.12 -22.18
C PHE A 155 7.48 -48.44 -21.23
N GLY A 156 7.17 -47.16 -21.44
CA GLY A 156 6.11 -46.44 -20.70
C GLY A 156 4.71 -46.61 -21.30
N ASP A 157 4.62 -47.07 -22.54
CA ASP A 157 3.36 -47.13 -23.31
C ASP A 157 2.73 -48.54 -23.35
N HIS A 158 3.39 -49.56 -22.78
CA HIS A 158 3.02 -50.98 -22.89
C HIS A 158 2.82 -51.68 -21.54
N THR A 159 1.99 -52.73 -21.50
CA THR A 159 1.76 -53.51 -20.27
C THR A 159 2.86 -54.54 -20.01
N ALA A 160 2.97 -55.02 -18.76
CA ALA A 160 3.94 -56.04 -18.38
C ALA A 160 3.73 -57.37 -19.15
N GLU A 161 2.49 -57.70 -19.48
CA GLU A 161 2.12 -58.87 -20.28
C GLU A 161 2.54 -58.72 -21.75
N GLU A 162 2.37 -57.52 -22.34
CA GLU A 162 2.82 -57.21 -23.71
C GLU A 162 4.35 -57.31 -23.84
N ILE A 163 5.06 -56.69 -22.90
CA ILE A 163 6.53 -56.72 -22.79
C ILE A 163 7.05 -58.16 -22.70
N ALA A 164 6.41 -58.99 -21.87
CA ALA A 164 6.80 -60.39 -21.68
C ALA A 164 6.47 -61.28 -22.88
N TYR A 165 5.31 -61.08 -23.53
CA TYR A 165 4.88 -61.87 -24.68
C TYR A 165 5.79 -61.68 -25.89
N GLN A 166 6.22 -60.44 -26.16
CA GLN A 166 7.07 -60.10 -27.31
C GLN A 166 8.57 -60.09 -27.04
N ARG A 167 9.00 -60.60 -25.87
CA ARG A 167 10.41 -60.74 -25.47
C ARG A 167 11.21 -59.43 -25.56
N MET A 168 10.59 -58.31 -25.19
CA MET A 168 11.27 -57.01 -25.20
C MET A 168 12.44 -57.01 -24.20
N CYS A 169 13.61 -56.50 -24.61
CA CYS A 169 14.65 -56.02 -23.71
C CYS A 169 14.74 -54.50 -23.89
N PRO A 170 14.64 -53.69 -22.83
CA PRO A 170 14.70 -52.23 -22.96
C PRO A 170 16.05 -51.71 -23.44
N ALA A 171 16.01 -50.51 -24.00
CA ALA A 171 17.11 -49.55 -24.11
C ALA A 171 18.42 -50.05 -24.78
N GLY A 172 18.32 -50.92 -25.79
CA GLY A 172 19.44 -51.18 -26.70
C GLY A 172 19.66 -50.02 -27.67
N PHE A 173 20.56 -49.08 -27.36
CA PHE A 173 20.90 -47.98 -28.29
C PHE A 173 22.39 -47.62 -28.33
N THR A 174 22.79 -47.05 -29.46
CA THR A 174 24.10 -46.42 -29.65
C THR A 174 23.92 -44.91 -29.59
N LEU A 175 24.62 -44.25 -28.66
CA LEU A 175 24.76 -42.81 -28.64
C LEU A 175 26.06 -42.42 -29.34
N SER A 176 25.97 -41.61 -30.39
CA SER A 176 27.12 -41.03 -31.07
C SER A 176 27.08 -39.51 -31.01
N GLY A 177 28.21 -38.93 -30.65
CA GLY A 177 28.39 -37.49 -30.64
C GLY A 177 29.02 -36.98 -31.93
N THR A 178 28.75 -35.73 -32.28
CA THR A 178 29.65 -34.97 -33.17
C THR A 178 29.76 -33.55 -32.66
N LEU A 179 30.98 -33.03 -32.57
CA LEU A 179 31.19 -31.60 -32.40
C LEU A 179 31.02 -30.95 -33.75
N LEU A 180 29.95 -30.17 -33.92
CA LEU A 180 29.79 -29.35 -35.10
C LEU A 180 30.74 -28.15 -34.97
N ALA A 181 31.20 -27.63 -36.10
CA ALA A 181 31.88 -26.35 -36.11
C ALA A 181 30.96 -25.29 -35.46
N PRO A 182 31.49 -24.35 -34.65
CA PRO A 182 30.68 -23.27 -34.12
C PRO A 182 30.02 -22.51 -35.29
N PRO A 183 28.76 -22.06 -35.15
CA PRO A 183 28.07 -21.39 -36.24
C PRO A 183 28.87 -20.17 -36.73
N THR A 184 29.26 -20.18 -38.00
CA THR A 184 30.15 -19.15 -38.58
C THR A 184 29.44 -17.84 -38.90
N ALA A 185 28.18 -17.70 -38.50
CA ALA A 185 27.33 -16.53 -38.69
C ALA A 185 26.94 -15.90 -37.33
N PRO A 186 26.43 -14.67 -37.31
CA PRO A 186 25.94 -14.03 -36.10
C PRO A 186 24.57 -14.58 -35.65
N ASP A 187 24.23 -14.37 -34.39
CA ASP A 187 22.91 -14.65 -33.81
C ASP A 187 22.60 -13.52 -32.81
N ILE A 188 21.71 -12.58 -33.17
CA ILE A 188 21.31 -11.46 -32.32
C ILE A 188 20.04 -11.82 -31.55
N SER A 189 20.20 -11.95 -30.23
CA SER A 189 19.10 -12.14 -29.29
C SER A 189 18.76 -10.84 -28.58
N MET A 190 17.46 -10.53 -28.48
CA MET A 190 16.95 -9.38 -27.74
C MET A 190 16.64 -9.75 -26.28
N GLU A 191 17.25 -9.08 -25.31
CA GLU A 191 17.13 -9.47 -23.90
C GLU A 191 15.83 -8.93 -23.27
N ALA A 192 14.77 -9.74 -23.20
CA ALA A 192 13.45 -9.33 -22.70
C ALA A 192 13.43 -8.79 -21.24
N ALA A 193 14.42 -9.14 -20.41
CA ALA A 193 14.55 -8.60 -19.05
C ALA A 193 15.23 -7.21 -18.99
N SER A 194 15.81 -6.73 -20.10
CA SER A 194 16.64 -5.52 -20.16
C SER A 194 15.87 -4.22 -20.45
N TRP A 195 14.54 -4.25 -20.48
CA TRP A 195 13.72 -3.06 -20.72
C TRP A 195 13.94 -1.99 -19.65
N GLU A 196 14.47 -0.85 -20.06
CA GLU A 196 14.63 0.34 -19.22
C GLU A 196 13.76 1.49 -19.73
N PHE A 197 13.17 2.23 -18.78
CA PHE A 197 12.31 3.39 -19.03
C PHE A 197 12.81 4.55 -18.19
N ASN A 198 13.35 5.58 -18.85
CA ASN A 198 14.06 6.68 -18.21
C ASN A 198 13.58 8.04 -18.76
N ASN A 199 13.88 9.13 -18.06
CA ASN A 199 13.83 10.47 -18.64
C ASN A 199 15.01 11.26 -18.05
N SER A 200 16.04 11.48 -18.86
CA SER A 200 17.32 12.10 -18.45
C SER A 200 17.59 13.45 -19.13
N THR A 201 16.73 13.88 -20.05
CA THR A 201 16.81 15.19 -20.71
C THR A 201 15.92 16.19 -19.97
N SER A 202 16.52 17.29 -19.48
CA SER A 202 15.78 18.40 -18.88
C SER A 202 15.33 19.42 -19.96
N PRO A 203 14.13 20.02 -19.87
CA PRO A 203 13.07 19.74 -18.91
C PRO A 203 12.46 18.34 -19.12
N TYR A 204 12.12 17.65 -18.02
CA TYR A 204 11.59 16.29 -18.03
C TYR A 204 10.12 16.24 -18.47
N LEU A 205 9.86 16.49 -19.75
CA LEU A 205 8.52 16.66 -20.30
C LEU A 205 7.63 15.41 -20.06
N PRO A 206 6.37 15.57 -19.59
CA PRO A 206 5.45 14.44 -19.32
C PRO A 206 5.17 13.56 -20.54
N GLU A 207 5.07 14.17 -21.72
CA GLU A 207 4.84 13.48 -22.99
C GLU A 207 6.08 12.75 -23.53
N LYS A 208 7.25 12.87 -22.89
CA LYS A 208 8.49 12.20 -23.31
C LYS A 208 8.85 11.02 -22.41
N LEU A 209 9.39 9.96 -23.02
CA LEU A 209 9.90 8.78 -22.32
C LEU A 209 11.03 8.14 -23.13
N TRP A 210 12.22 8.00 -22.54
CA TRP A 210 13.30 7.25 -23.16
C TRP A 210 13.15 5.76 -22.86
N ILE A 211 13.18 4.95 -23.92
CA ILE A 211 13.02 3.50 -23.87
C ILE A 211 14.35 2.86 -24.27
N SER A 212 14.81 1.85 -23.54
CA SER A 212 16.01 1.09 -23.93
C SER A 212 15.86 -0.42 -23.77
N VAL A 213 16.66 -1.16 -24.54
CA VAL A 213 16.78 -2.62 -24.51
C VAL A 213 18.19 -3.05 -24.95
N THR A 214 18.71 -4.14 -24.41
CA THR A 214 19.96 -4.77 -24.83
C THR A 214 19.73 -5.74 -26.00
N ALA A 215 20.50 -5.56 -27.07
CA ALA A 215 20.72 -6.55 -28.12
C ALA A 215 22.06 -7.26 -27.88
N LYS A 216 22.08 -8.59 -27.96
CA LYS A 216 23.25 -9.41 -27.64
C LYS A 216 23.55 -10.40 -28.74
N ASN A 217 24.81 -10.45 -29.17
CA ASN A 217 25.28 -11.45 -30.11
C ASN A 217 25.67 -12.72 -29.35
N ILE A 218 24.79 -13.73 -29.40
CA ILE A 218 25.05 -15.06 -28.82
C ILE A 218 25.74 -16.01 -29.82
N GLY A 219 25.86 -15.60 -31.08
CA GLY A 219 26.58 -16.32 -32.13
C GLY A 219 28.11 -16.21 -32.03
N ALA A 220 28.81 -17.03 -32.81
CA ALA A 220 30.27 -17.11 -32.79
C ALA A 220 30.98 -16.19 -33.81
N ALA A 221 30.23 -15.43 -34.62
CA ALA A 221 30.77 -14.42 -35.54
C ALA A 221 30.20 -13.02 -35.25
N ALA A 222 30.94 -11.98 -35.62
CA ALA A 222 30.53 -10.59 -35.37
C ALA A 222 29.33 -10.18 -36.26
N ALA A 223 28.27 -9.68 -35.62
CA ALA A 223 27.12 -9.08 -36.29
C ALA A 223 27.46 -7.67 -36.76
N ASN A 224 27.34 -7.38 -38.06
CA ASN A 224 27.64 -6.06 -38.62
C ASN A 224 26.37 -5.34 -39.05
N ASN A 225 26.37 -4.01 -38.95
CA ASN A 225 25.24 -3.13 -39.28
C ASN A 225 23.95 -3.52 -38.55
N VAL A 226 24.06 -3.87 -37.26
CA VAL A 226 22.90 -4.17 -36.42
C VAL A 226 22.08 -2.90 -36.21
N ILE A 227 20.79 -2.97 -36.53
CA ILE A 227 19.82 -1.88 -36.32
C ILE A 227 18.72 -2.40 -35.40
N VAL A 228 18.35 -1.65 -34.37
CA VAL A 228 17.16 -1.92 -33.56
C VAL A 228 16.09 -0.87 -33.84
N ARG A 229 14.84 -1.31 -33.99
CA ARG A 229 13.66 -0.44 -34.10
C ARG A 229 12.67 -0.77 -32.99
N PHE A 230 12.00 0.25 -32.50
CA PHE A 230 10.94 0.15 -31.50
C PHE A 230 9.59 0.43 -32.16
N TYR A 231 8.52 -0.25 -31.73
CA TYR A 231 7.18 -0.10 -32.32
C TYR A 231 6.09 -0.10 -31.24
N LEU A 232 5.06 0.71 -31.45
CA LEU A 232 3.78 0.60 -30.73
C LEU A 232 2.83 -0.30 -31.54
N GLY A 233 2.50 -1.47 -30.98
CA GLY A 233 1.81 -2.53 -31.71
C GLY A 233 2.75 -3.44 -32.51
N ASN A 234 2.24 -4.58 -32.95
CA ASN A 234 3.03 -5.61 -33.63
C ASN A 234 3.51 -5.10 -35.01
N PRO A 235 4.83 -5.02 -35.29
CA PRO A 235 5.34 -4.54 -36.57
C PRO A 235 4.85 -5.35 -37.78
N ASP A 236 4.59 -6.65 -37.62
CA ASP A 236 4.08 -7.51 -38.71
C ASP A 236 2.59 -7.29 -39.00
N GLN A 237 1.91 -6.50 -38.16
CA GLN A 237 0.49 -6.15 -38.27
C GLN A 237 0.29 -4.63 -38.39
N GLY A 238 1.31 -3.90 -38.86
CA GLY A 238 1.23 -2.45 -39.08
C GLY A 238 1.50 -1.60 -37.82
N GLY A 239 2.25 -2.12 -36.84
CA GLY A 239 2.72 -1.38 -35.68
C GLY A 239 3.49 -0.11 -36.05
N ILE A 240 3.24 0.97 -35.30
CA ILE A 240 3.79 2.30 -35.60
C ILE A 240 5.20 2.40 -35.01
N GLN A 241 6.19 2.73 -35.84
CA GLN A 241 7.58 2.89 -35.37
C GLN A 241 7.70 4.07 -34.40
N ILE A 242 8.41 3.85 -33.29
CA ILE A 242 8.73 4.85 -32.28
C ILE A 242 10.15 5.36 -32.56
N GLY A 243 10.25 6.64 -32.91
CA GLY A 243 11.52 7.33 -33.14
C GLY A 243 12.35 6.78 -34.30
N ALA A 244 13.61 7.18 -34.36
CA ALA A 244 14.54 6.79 -35.41
C ALA A 244 15.14 5.38 -35.20
N ASP A 245 15.64 4.80 -36.29
CA ASP A 245 16.43 3.56 -36.28
C ASP A 245 17.66 3.69 -35.37
N GLN A 246 17.85 2.73 -34.47
CA GLN A 246 19.01 2.68 -33.58
C GLN A 246 20.12 1.84 -34.20
N ALA A 247 21.03 2.50 -34.92
CA ALA A 247 22.19 1.87 -35.54
C ALA A 247 23.27 1.53 -34.48
N LEU A 248 23.35 0.26 -34.10
CA LEU A 248 24.31 -0.24 -33.10
C LEU A 248 25.68 -0.59 -33.69
N GLY A 249 25.81 -0.57 -35.02
CA GLY A 249 27.06 -0.86 -35.72
C GLY A 249 27.44 -2.34 -35.67
N THR A 250 28.63 -2.65 -35.19
CA THR A 250 29.15 -4.03 -35.10
C THR A 250 29.12 -4.54 -33.66
N ILE A 251 28.42 -5.65 -33.43
CA ILE A 251 28.40 -6.37 -32.16
C ILE A 251 29.27 -7.62 -32.29
N ALA A 252 30.42 -7.63 -31.62
CA ALA A 252 31.33 -8.78 -31.59
C ALA A 252 30.65 -10.05 -31.04
N ALA A 253 31.18 -11.23 -31.36
CA ALA A 253 30.68 -12.50 -30.81
C ALA A 253 30.73 -12.47 -29.27
N GLY A 254 29.63 -12.85 -28.61
CA GLY A 254 29.44 -12.73 -27.16
C GLY A 254 29.24 -11.31 -26.63
N GLY A 255 29.33 -10.29 -27.49
CA GLY A 255 29.14 -8.87 -27.15
C GLY A 255 27.67 -8.47 -27.05
N GLN A 256 27.42 -7.33 -26.41
CA GLN A 256 26.08 -6.78 -26.23
C GLN A 256 26.11 -5.25 -26.29
N VAL A 257 25.05 -4.65 -26.84
CA VAL A 257 24.91 -3.19 -27.00
C VAL A 257 23.47 -2.80 -26.65
N LYS A 258 23.31 -1.67 -25.93
CA LYS A 258 22.00 -1.11 -25.59
C LYS A 258 21.50 -0.21 -26.72
N ALA A 259 20.31 -0.49 -27.24
CA ALA A 259 19.55 0.41 -28.09
C ALA A 259 18.68 1.32 -27.21
N THR A 260 18.60 2.62 -27.55
CA THR A 260 17.91 3.63 -26.75
C THR A 260 17.20 4.62 -27.67
N VAL A 261 15.90 4.86 -27.48
CA VAL A 261 15.11 5.80 -28.30
C VAL A 261 14.26 6.73 -27.43
N GLU A 262 14.07 7.98 -27.86
CA GLU A 262 13.09 8.88 -27.27
C GLU A 262 11.69 8.60 -27.87
N TRP A 263 10.73 8.28 -27.02
CA TRP A 263 9.32 8.21 -27.37
C TRP A 263 8.63 9.51 -26.97
N THR A 264 8.11 10.25 -27.95
CA THR A 264 7.15 11.33 -27.72
C THR A 264 5.73 10.75 -27.87
N LEU A 265 4.93 10.84 -26.82
CA LEU A 265 3.54 10.38 -26.78
C LEU A 265 2.61 11.48 -27.32
N SER A 266 1.68 11.12 -28.21
CA SER A 266 0.65 12.04 -28.70
C SER A 266 -0.57 12.14 -27.78
N ASP A 267 -0.84 11.09 -27.01
CA ASP A 267 -1.84 11.02 -25.94
C ASP A 267 -1.52 9.82 -25.02
N ASN A 268 -2.36 9.58 -24.01
CA ASN A 268 -2.36 8.40 -23.16
C ASN A 268 -2.33 7.09 -23.98
N VAL A 269 -1.51 6.15 -23.53
CA VAL A 269 -1.38 4.81 -24.10
C VAL A 269 -1.92 3.80 -23.09
N GLU A 270 -2.80 2.90 -23.50
CA GLU A 270 -3.41 1.92 -22.60
C GLU A 270 -3.36 0.51 -23.18
N ASN A 271 -2.80 -0.41 -22.39
CA ASN A 271 -2.69 -1.84 -22.66
C ASN A 271 -2.14 -2.15 -24.07
N LYS A 272 -1.12 -1.40 -24.51
CA LYS A 272 -0.46 -1.61 -25.80
C LYS A 272 0.81 -2.42 -25.64
N ALA A 273 1.04 -3.34 -26.57
CA ALA A 273 2.31 -4.03 -26.69
C ALA A 273 3.35 -3.10 -27.35
N LEU A 274 4.39 -2.77 -26.61
CA LEU A 274 5.61 -2.13 -27.08
C LEU A 274 6.56 -3.23 -27.57
N PHE A 275 7.01 -3.14 -28.82
CA PHE A 275 7.95 -4.09 -29.42
C PHE A 275 9.33 -3.47 -29.59
N ALA A 276 10.37 -4.30 -29.51
CA ALA A 276 11.70 -4.01 -30.04
C ALA A 276 12.14 -5.14 -30.95
N ARG A 277 12.64 -4.80 -32.15
CA ARG A 277 13.11 -5.74 -33.16
C ARG A 277 14.50 -5.35 -33.64
N ALA A 278 15.42 -6.30 -33.60
CA ALA A 278 16.72 -6.20 -34.25
C ALA A 278 16.64 -6.63 -35.72
N PHE A 279 17.48 -6.00 -36.53
CA PHE A 279 17.69 -6.25 -37.94
C PHE A 279 19.20 -6.37 -38.18
N VAL A 280 19.62 -7.49 -38.75
CA VAL A 280 21.01 -7.77 -39.14
C VAL A 280 20.99 -8.54 -40.47
N ALA A 281 22.00 -8.33 -41.32
CA ALA A 281 22.03 -8.90 -42.67
C ALA A 281 22.20 -10.43 -42.71
N SER A 282 22.73 -11.03 -41.65
CA SER A 282 22.85 -12.47 -41.46
C SER A 282 22.60 -12.77 -40.00
N ASP A 283 21.60 -13.60 -39.73
CA ASP A 283 21.27 -14.14 -38.42
C ASP A 283 20.94 -15.62 -38.55
N ILE A 284 21.40 -16.44 -37.61
CA ILE A 284 21.11 -17.88 -37.55
C ILE A 284 19.70 -18.13 -37.02
N ASN A 285 19.19 -17.26 -36.14
CA ASN A 285 17.94 -17.45 -35.43
C ASN A 285 17.11 -16.15 -35.43
N THR A 286 16.33 -15.90 -36.47
CA THR A 286 15.48 -14.70 -36.52
C THR A 286 14.32 -14.68 -35.51
N SER A 287 14.09 -15.75 -34.72
CA SER A 287 12.98 -15.83 -33.77
C SER A 287 13.22 -15.12 -32.43
N ASN A 288 14.48 -14.98 -32.00
CA ASN A 288 14.88 -14.26 -30.78
C ASN A 288 15.14 -12.75 -31.01
N ASN A 289 15.11 -12.32 -32.28
CA ASN A 289 15.37 -10.94 -32.72
C ASN A 289 14.21 -9.97 -32.41
N THR A 290 13.07 -10.46 -31.91
CA THR A 290 11.91 -9.62 -31.54
C THR A 290 11.44 -9.94 -30.13
N ILE A 291 11.23 -8.90 -29.32
CA ILE A 291 10.58 -8.99 -28.01
C ILE A 291 9.44 -7.98 -27.90
N SER A 292 8.56 -8.18 -26.91
CA SER A 292 7.51 -7.22 -26.56
C SER A 292 7.32 -7.09 -25.06
N LYS A 293 6.75 -5.96 -24.62
CA LYS A 293 6.25 -5.73 -23.26
C LYS A 293 4.94 -4.93 -23.32
N THR A 294 3.93 -5.34 -22.57
CA THR A 294 2.70 -4.53 -22.44
C THR A 294 2.99 -3.32 -21.56
N VAL A 295 2.55 -2.14 -22.00
CA VAL A 295 2.70 -0.87 -21.28
C VAL A 295 1.38 -0.10 -21.29
N SER A 296 1.14 0.65 -20.21
CA SER A 296 0.24 1.80 -20.23
C SER A 296 0.98 3.03 -19.73
N VAL A 297 0.73 4.18 -20.35
CA VAL A 297 1.31 5.47 -19.98
C VAL A 297 0.18 6.49 -19.93
N TRP A 298 -0.08 7.05 -18.75
CA TRP A 298 -1.05 8.12 -18.58
C TRP A 298 -0.35 9.37 -18.04
N TYR A 299 -0.66 10.54 -18.58
CA TYR A 299 -0.06 11.79 -18.13
C TYR A 299 -1.00 12.98 -18.28
N ILE A 300 -0.66 14.03 -17.52
CA ILE A 300 -1.14 15.40 -17.70
C ILE A 300 0.02 16.30 -18.13
N PRO A 301 -0.23 17.41 -18.84
CA PRO A 301 0.81 18.35 -19.29
C PRO A 301 1.39 19.24 -18.16
N PHE A 302 1.45 18.73 -16.91
CA PHE A 302 2.06 19.42 -15.77
C PHE A 302 3.58 19.44 -15.94
N ARG A 303 4.17 20.63 -16.02
CA ARG A 303 5.58 20.82 -16.38
C ARG A 303 6.40 21.39 -15.24
N HIS A 304 7.54 20.78 -14.95
CA HIS A 304 8.43 21.23 -13.87
C HIS A 304 8.99 22.64 -14.10
N ASP A 305 9.11 23.09 -15.36
CA ASP A 305 9.56 24.44 -15.74
C ASP A 305 8.43 25.49 -15.82
N ILE A 306 7.20 25.12 -15.45
CA ILE A 306 6.01 26.00 -15.51
C ILE A 306 5.19 25.91 -14.21
N ASP A 307 4.79 24.71 -13.80
CA ASP A 307 3.74 24.45 -12.81
C ASP A 307 4.29 24.08 -11.42
N ALA A 308 5.58 23.76 -11.33
CA ALA A 308 6.31 23.47 -10.09
C ALA A 308 7.20 24.64 -9.67
N TYR A 309 7.52 24.77 -8.37
CA TYR A 309 8.45 25.80 -7.90
C TYR A 309 9.91 25.49 -8.23
N SER A 310 10.67 26.55 -8.51
CA SER A 310 12.12 26.54 -8.75
C SER A 310 12.98 26.51 -7.47
N PHE A 311 12.37 26.76 -6.31
CA PHE A 311 13.02 26.74 -5.00
C PHE A 311 12.65 25.51 -4.16
N VAL A 312 13.50 25.16 -3.21
CA VAL A 312 13.28 24.04 -2.28
C VAL A 312 12.30 24.38 -1.17
N ASN A 313 11.59 23.35 -0.70
CA ASN A 313 10.90 23.32 0.59
C ASN A 313 11.80 23.84 1.73
N TRP A 314 11.21 24.56 2.68
CA TRP A 314 11.89 25.16 3.83
C TRP A 314 11.16 24.83 5.14
N GLY A 315 11.91 24.85 6.24
CA GLY A 315 11.37 24.58 7.58
C GLY A 315 10.42 25.66 8.10
N LEU A 316 9.56 25.28 9.04
CA LEU A 316 8.62 26.20 9.70
C LEU A 316 9.39 27.28 10.47
N GLU A 317 9.10 28.55 10.19
CA GLU A 317 9.63 29.69 10.96
C GLU A 317 8.73 29.97 12.17
N TRP A 318 9.25 30.58 13.24
CA TRP A 318 8.49 30.79 14.49
C TRP A 318 7.19 31.57 14.29
N GLN A 319 7.17 32.54 13.37
CA GLN A 319 5.95 33.29 13.04
C GLN A 319 4.88 32.41 12.36
N ASP A 320 5.30 31.41 11.59
CA ASP A 320 4.39 30.47 10.93
C ASP A 320 3.73 29.58 11.99
N ILE A 321 4.52 29.08 12.96
CA ILE A 321 4.06 28.29 14.12
C ILE A 321 3.07 29.10 14.97
N VAL A 322 3.33 30.39 15.21
CA VAL A 322 2.43 31.27 15.97
C VAL A 322 1.14 31.56 15.20
N ASN A 323 1.21 31.81 13.89
CA ASN A 323 0.02 32.07 13.08
C ASN A 323 -0.89 30.83 12.96
N ASP A 324 -0.29 29.64 12.83
CA ASP A 324 -1.04 28.39 12.78
C ASP A 324 -1.69 28.10 14.14
N LEU A 325 -0.95 28.27 15.25
CA LEU A 325 -1.48 28.15 16.61
C LEU A 325 -2.62 29.14 16.88
N LEU A 326 -2.47 30.40 16.47
CA LEU A 326 -3.51 31.41 16.62
C LEU A 326 -4.77 31.00 15.85
N MET A 327 -4.68 30.50 14.62
CA MET A 327 -5.85 30.01 13.88
C MET A 327 -6.56 28.81 14.57
N PHE A 328 -5.82 27.94 15.27
CA PHE A 328 -6.45 26.86 16.08
C PHE A 328 -7.11 27.35 17.37
N LEU A 329 -6.71 28.54 17.87
CA LEU A 329 -7.31 29.19 19.04
C LEU A 329 -8.44 30.17 18.63
N ASP A 330 -8.38 30.71 17.42
CA ASP A 330 -9.30 31.67 16.80
C ASP A 330 -10.40 30.95 15.98
N ILE A 331 -10.84 29.78 16.46
CA ILE A 331 -12.05 29.09 15.96
C ILE A 331 -13.28 29.84 16.52
N ASN A 332 -13.47 31.09 16.06
CA ASN A 332 -14.56 32.05 16.29
C ASN A 332 -15.08 32.34 17.72
N HIS A 333 -14.98 31.44 18.71
CA HIS A 333 -15.44 31.65 20.09
C HIS A 333 -14.51 30.94 21.10
N PRO A 334 -13.51 31.64 21.69
CA PRO A 334 -12.64 31.05 22.71
C PRO A 334 -13.35 30.76 24.06
N ASP A 335 -14.60 31.19 24.21
CA ASP A 335 -15.44 30.91 25.39
C ASP A 335 -16.11 29.52 25.33
N ASP A 336 -16.23 28.91 24.14
CA ASP A 336 -17.03 27.69 23.91
C ASP A 336 -16.19 26.40 23.78
N ILE A 337 -14.86 26.47 23.68
CA ILE A 337 -13.97 25.29 23.65
C ILE A 337 -13.48 24.98 25.08
N PRO A 338 -13.91 23.87 25.71
CA PRO A 338 -13.40 23.51 27.03
C PRO A 338 -11.88 23.30 26.98
N PRO A 339 -11.12 23.69 28.02
CA PRO A 339 -9.69 23.42 28.08
C PRO A 339 -9.32 21.91 27.98
N ALA A 340 -10.32 21.04 28.18
CA ALA A 340 -10.33 19.60 27.86
C ALA A 340 -9.94 19.23 26.43
N VAL A 341 -10.20 20.11 25.47
CA VAL A 341 -9.87 19.86 24.06
C VAL A 341 -8.47 20.43 23.74
N LEU A 342 -8.05 21.48 24.45
CA LEU A 342 -6.79 22.19 24.20
C LEU A 342 -5.54 21.35 24.50
N VAL A 343 -5.55 20.55 25.58
CA VAL A 343 -4.37 19.78 26.02
C VAL A 343 -4.23 18.41 25.33
N PRO A 344 -5.19 17.47 25.45
CA PRO A 344 -5.02 16.10 24.92
C PRO A 344 -5.27 15.98 23.41
N VAL A 345 -5.84 17.00 22.76
CA VAL A 345 -6.17 16.98 21.32
C VAL A 345 -5.41 18.03 20.54
N ILE A 346 -5.58 19.33 20.84
CA ILE A 346 -4.97 20.39 20.01
C ILE A 346 -3.43 20.34 20.07
N TYR A 347 -2.83 20.04 21.22
CA TYR A 347 -1.36 19.96 21.32
C TYR A 347 -0.72 18.81 20.51
N PRO A 348 -1.24 17.55 20.53
CA PRO A 348 -0.80 16.52 19.58
C PRO A 348 -1.07 16.85 18.11
N LEU A 349 -2.23 17.44 17.77
CA LEU A 349 -2.51 17.87 16.39
C LEU A 349 -1.48 18.91 15.91
N TRP A 350 -1.10 19.84 16.79
CA TRP A 350 -0.07 20.87 16.55
C TRP A 350 1.35 20.29 16.48
N SER A 351 1.72 19.34 17.35
CA SER A 351 3.03 18.70 17.28
C SER A 351 3.22 17.93 15.97
N MET A 352 2.15 17.30 15.46
CA MET A 352 2.17 16.62 14.16
C MET A 352 2.35 17.57 12.96
N LEU A 353 1.83 18.80 13.04
CA LEU A 353 2.11 19.84 12.04
C LEU A 353 3.59 20.26 12.09
N ILE A 354 4.17 20.37 13.28
CA ILE A 354 5.60 20.70 13.46
C ILE A 354 6.51 19.54 13.01
N GLU A 355 6.13 18.29 13.27
CA GLU A 355 6.83 17.09 12.81
C GLU A 355 6.90 16.95 11.27
N SER A 356 6.05 17.67 10.52
CA SER A 356 6.18 17.75 9.05
C SER A 356 7.48 18.45 8.59
N GLY A 357 8.13 19.20 9.49
CA GLY A 357 9.46 19.77 9.27
C GLY A 357 9.56 20.85 8.19
N GLY A 358 8.44 21.25 7.56
CA GLY A 358 8.42 22.28 6.51
C GLY A 358 7.09 22.37 5.75
N HIS A 359 7.13 23.09 4.63
CA HIS A 359 5.96 23.50 3.84
C HIS A 359 5.64 22.58 2.64
N CYS A 360 6.05 21.30 2.67
CA CYS A 360 5.87 20.38 1.53
C CYS A 360 4.39 20.15 1.17
N TYR A 361 3.49 20.09 2.15
CA TYR A 361 2.05 19.93 1.89
C TYR A 361 1.48 21.16 1.19
N GLY A 362 1.82 22.36 1.64
CA GLY A 362 1.42 23.64 1.06
C GLY A 362 1.99 23.83 -0.35
N MET A 363 3.28 23.54 -0.57
CA MET A 363 3.91 23.64 -1.89
C MET A 363 3.32 22.67 -2.92
N SER A 364 3.01 21.44 -2.49
CA SER A 364 2.36 20.46 -3.37
C SER A 364 0.87 20.77 -3.60
N ALA A 365 0.19 21.33 -2.60
CA ALA A 365 -1.17 21.83 -2.75
C ALA A 365 -1.22 23.00 -3.74
N THR A 366 -0.45 24.08 -3.53
CA THR A 366 -0.43 25.23 -4.44
C THR A 366 0.00 24.85 -5.85
N SER A 367 1.03 24.03 -6.04
CA SER A 367 1.43 23.59 -7.38
C SER A 367 0.30 22.85 -8.11
N SER A 368 -0.44 21.99 -7.39
CA SER A 368 -1.60 21.27 -7.94
C SER A 368 -2.78 22.19 -8.25
N LEU A 369 -3.06 23.16 -7.36
CA LEU A 369 -4.18 24.10 -7.49
C LEU A 369 -3.91 25.16 -8.54
N TYR A 370 -2.71 25.75 -8.60
CA TYR A 370 -2.28 26.73 -9.58
C TYR A 370 -2.22 26.19 -11.02
N TYR A 371 -1.99 24.88 -11.18
CA TYR A 371 -2.14 24.20 -12.48
C TYR A 371 -3.62 24.10 -12.89
N ARG A 372 -4.51 23.78 -11.94
CA ARG A 372 -5.94 23.57 -12.19
C ARG A 372 -6.75 24.87 -12.29
N PHE A 373 -6.34 25.89 -11.55
CA PHE A 373 -6.98 27.20 -11.38
C PHE A 373 -5.92 28.31 -11.43
N PRO A 374 -5.35 28.64 -12.60
CA PRO A 374 -4.30 29.67 -12.72
C PRO A 374 -4.71 31.05 -12.22
N GLU A 375 -6.01 31.32 -12.11
CA GLU A 375 -6.61 32.56 -11.62
C GLU A 375 -6.41 32.83 -10.12
N ILE A 376 -6.12 31.80 -9.30
CA ILE A 376 -5.90 31.97 -7.85
C ILE A 376 -4.45 32.32 -7.50
N LYS A 377 -3.57 32.44 -8.50
CA LYS A 377 -2.15 32.74 -8.29
C LYS A 377 -1.97 34.15 -7.69
N PRO A 378 -1.09 34.33 -6.68
CA PRO A 378 -0.89 35.62 -6.01
C PRO A 378 -0.19 36.65 -6.91
N VAL A 379 0.52 36.18 -7.95
CA VAL A 379 1.15 37.02 -8.98
C VAL A 379 0.95 36.41 -10.37
N ALA A 380 0.88 37.26 -11.40
CA ALA A 380 0.70 36.85 -12.79
C ALA A 380 2.00 36.26 -13.42
N LYS A 381 2.45 35.12 -12.88
CA LYS A 381 3.63 34.36 -13.33
C LYS A 381 3.32 32.86 -13.47
N THR A 382 4.21 32.12 -14.12
CA THR A 382 4.25 30.66 -13.97
C THR A 382 4.70 30.33 -12.54
N THR A 383 4.28 29.19 -11.99
CA THR A 383 4.66 28.75 -10.63
C THR A 383 6.18 28.67 -10.49
N TYR A 384 6.86 28.22 -11.56
CA TYR A 384 8.32 28.15 -11.64
C TYR A 384 9.03 29.51 -11.55
N ALA A 385 8.40 30.57 -12.09
CA ALA A 385 8.95 31.93 -12.11
C ALA A 385 8.57 32.78 -10.89
N MET A 386 7.78 32.25 -9.95
CA MET A 386 7.51 32.90 -8.66
C MET A 386 8.73 32.79 -7.74
N THR A 387 9.04 33.86 -7.02
CA THR A 387 10.00 33.75 -5.90
C THR A 387 9.35 33.08 -4.70
N LYS A 388 10.16 32.62 -3.74
CA LYS A 388 9.65 32.12 -2.45
C LYS A 388 8.71 33.15 -1.80
N ASP A 389 9.12 34.42 -1.73
CA ASP A 389 8.38 35.47 -1.03
C ASP A 389 7.05 35.80 -1.72
N GLU A 390 6.99 35.79 -3.06
CA GLU A 390 5.76 36.01 -3.83
C GLU A 390 4.72 34.90 -3.61
N ALA A 391 5.16 33.66 -3.41
CA ALA A 391 4.28 32.51 -3.17
C ALA A 391 4.09 32.17 -1.67
N ARG A 392 4.85 32.81 -0.76
CA ARG A 392 4.98 32.39 0.65
C ARG A 392 3.63 32.36 1.37
N SER A 393 2.84 33.43 1.26
CA SER A 393 1.59 33.56 2.01
C SER A 393 0.57 32.50 1.59
N ASP A 394 0.44 32.26 0.30
CA ASP A 394 -0.42 31.20 -0.25
C ASP A 394 0.09 29.81 0.14
N ILE A 395 1.40 29.52 0.03
CA ILE A 395 1.96 28.22 0.45
C ILE A 395 1.64 27.95 1.93
N GLN A 396 1.76 28.96 2.79
CA GLN A 396 1.42 28.87 4.21
C GLN A 396 -0.10 28.68 4.44
N TYR A 397 -0.93 29.45 3.73
CA TYR A 397 -2.39 29.26 3.76
C TYR A 397 -2.77 27.83 3.34
N TYR A 398 -2.25 27.36 2.21
CA TYR A 398 -2.57 26.04 1.70
C TYR A 398 -1.95 24.90 2.52
N GLN A 399 -0.78 25.09 3.16
CA GLN A 399 -0.25 24.16 4.17
C GLN A 399 -1.30 23.93 5.28
N ARG A 400 -1.87 25.00 5.84
CA ARG A 400 -2.95 24.93 6.85
C ARG A 400 -4.22 24.25 6.31
N THR A 401 -4.61 24.51 5.06
CA THR A 401 -5.79 23.85 4.48
C THR A 401 -5.63 22.32 4.39
N GLN A 402 -4.40 21.79 4.32
CA GLN A 402 -4.16 20.34 4.24
C GLN A 402 -4.08 19.63 5.61
N THR A 403 -4.41 20.28 6.74
CA THR A 403 -4.31 19.65 8.09
C THR A 403 -5.03 18.30 8.19
N THR A 404 -6.20 18.12 7.56
CA THR A 404 -6.89 16.82 7.51
C THR A 404 -6.08 15.75 6.78
N HIS A 405 -5.43 16.12 5.68
CA HIS A 405 -4.62 15.23 4.87
C HIS A 405 -3.32 14.84 5.60
N ILE A 406 -2.72 15.78 6.33
CA ILE A 406 -1.59 15.53 7.24
C ILE A 406 -2.01 14.53 8.33
N MET A 407 -3.20 14.70 8.90
CA MET A 407 -3.78 13.79 9.91
C MET A 407 -3.98 12.37 9.37
N GLU A 408 -4.60 12.24 8.19
CA GLU A 408 -4.80 10.94 7.54
C GLU A 408 -3.47 10.27 7.19
N ALA A 409 -2.47 11.04 6.73
CA ALA A 409 -1.14 10.52 6.45
C ALA A 409 -0.46 10.00 7.73
N PHE A 410 -0.55 10.72 8.84
CA PHE A 410 0.00 10.24 10.12
C PHE A 410 -0.77 9.04 10.67
N MET A 411 -2.10 8.99 10.56
CA MET A 411 -2.87 7.78 10.91
C MET A 411 -2.46 6.58 10.03
N MET A 412 -2.18 6.80 8.75
CA MET A 412 -1.61 5.78 7.86
C MET A 412 -0.23 5.29 8.34
N ARG A 413 0.60 6.11 9.01
CA ARG A 413 1.87 5.66 9.61
C ARG A 413 1.61 4.44 10.50
N THR A 414 0.65 4.54 11.41
CA THR A 414 0.27 3.51 12.38
C THR A 414 -0.55 2.37 11.76
N PHE A 415 -1.58 2.68 10.95
CA PHE A 415 -2.53 1.68 10.44
C PHE A 415 -2.18 1.08 9.07
N GLY A 416 -1.19 1.65 8.38
CA GLY A 416 -0.80 1.30 7.01
C GLY A 416 -1.75 1.87 5.94
N SER A 417 -1.37 1.65 4.68
CA SER A 417 -2.19 1.97 3.49
C SER A 417 -2.27 0.78 2.55
N ASN A 418 -3.40 0.61 1.89
CA ASN A 418 -3.48 -0.28 0.73
C ASN A 418 -2.89 0.41 -0.52
N ALA A 419 -1.61 0.16 -0.82
CA ALA A 419 -0.89 0.77 -1.94
C ALA A 419 -1.57 0.55 -3.30
N GLU A 420 -2.29 -0.56 -3.50
CA GLU A 420 -3.05 -0.83 -4.73
C GLU A 420 -4.29 0.05 -4.84
N ALA A 421 -5.02 0.27 -3.75
CA ALA A 421 -6.15 1.20 -3.72
C ALA A 421 -5.69 2.66 -3.97
N GLN A 422 -4.58 3.06 -3.35
CA GLN A 422 -4.01 4.40 -3.51
C GLN A 422 -3.45 4.60 -4.93
N TYR A 423 -2.82 3.58 -5.52
CA TYR A 423 -2.45 3.58 -6.95
C TYR A 423 -3.65 3.74 -7.87
N ASN A 424 -4.77 3.06 -7.61
CA ASN A 424 -5.99 3.21 -8.41
C ASN A 424 -6.57 4.63 -8.33
N THR A 425 -6.48 5.29 -7.16
CA THR A 425 -6.84 6.72 -7.00
C THR A 425 -5.93 7.62 -7.84
N VAL A 426 -4.61 7.42 -7.82
CA VAL A 426 -3.65 8.16 -8.67
C VAL A 426 -3.94 7.94 -10.15
N ARG A 427 -4.14 6.67 -10.55
CA ARG A 427 -4.48 6.31 -11.93
C ARG A 427 -5.73 7.04 -12.38
N SER A 428 -6.80 7.03 -11.58
CA SER A 428 -8.06 7.68 -11.97
C SER A 428 -7.92 9.20 -12.08
N SER A 429 -7.19 9.84 -11.17
CA SER A 429 -6.94 11.28 -11.23
C SER A 429 -6.18 11.70 -12.50
N ILE A 430 -5.12 10.98 -12.87
CA ILE A 430 -4.28 11.30 -14.03
C ILE A 430 -4.93 10.85 -15.35
N ARG A 431 -5.55 9.66 -15.40
CA ARG A 431 -6.17 9.08 -16.60
C ARG A 431 -7.52 9.70 -16.91
N ASP A 432 -8.42 9.72 -15.92
CA ASP A 432 -9.85 10.00 -16.12
C ASP A 432 -10.16 11.47 -15.87
N LEU A 433 -9.67 12.04 -14.76
CA LEU A 433 -9.91 13.44 -14.38
C LEU A 433 -8.92 14.43 -15.03
N ARG A 434 -7.82 13.94 -15.59
CA ARG A 434 -6.69 14.72 -16.15
C ARG A 434 -6.18 15.80 -15.17
N GLN A 435 -6.07 15.45 -13.89
CA GLN A 435 -5.65 16.35 -12.81
C GLN A 435 -4.39 15.85 -12.08
N PRO A 436 -3.59 16.77 -11.51
CA PRO A 436 -2.52 16.41 -10.58
C PRO A 436 -3.12 15.95 -9.25
N ILE A 437 -2.39 15.08 -8.55
CA ILE A 437 -2.80 14.57 -7.24
C ILE A 437 -1.61 14.55 -6.28
N MET A 438 -1.86 14.91 -5.02
CA MET A 438 -0.82 14.87 -3.99
C MET A 438 -0.61 13.42 -3.52
N LEU A 439 0.65 13.04 -3.34
CA LEU A 439 1.03 11.81 -2.64
C LEU A 439 1.58 12.20 -1.27
N LEU A 440 0.96 11.71 -0.20
CA LEU A 440 1.32 11.97 1.19
C LEU A 440 2.04 10.73 1.72
N MET A 441 3.36 10.81 1.85
CA MET A 441 4.26 9.68 2.09
C MET A 441 4.71 9.62 3.56
N GLN A 442 4.88 8.41 4.08
CA GLN A 442 5.34 8.14 5.44
C GLN A 442 6.27 6.91 5.48
N ASP A 443 7.01 6.77 6.57
CA ASP A 443 7.83 5.61 6.91
C ASP A 443 7.46 5.06 8.30
N VAL A 444 8.05 3.92 8.69
CA VAL A 444 7.93 3.34 10.05
C VAL A 444 9.32 2.97 10.61
N VAL A 445 10.38 3.54 10.03
CA VAL A 445 11.76 3.25 10.44
C VAL A 445 12.12 4.19 11.59
N GLU A 446 12.43 3.66 12.77
CA GLU A 446 12.95 4.49 13.86
C GLU A 446 14.46 4.78 13.68
N PRO A 447 14.92 6.03 13.92
CA PRO A 447 14.12 7.20 14.27
C PRO A 447 13.34 7.75 13.05
N TYR A 448 12.05 8.03 13.25
CA TYR A 448 11.11 8.48 12.20
C TYR A 448 11.70 9.64 11.40
N THR A 449 11.71 9.52 10.06
CA THR A 449 12.40 10.51 9.22
C THR A 449 11.54 11.70 8.82
N GLY A 450 10.23 11.63 9.06
CA GLY A 450 9.25 12.68 8.80
C GLY A 450 8.10 12.20 7.91
N GLY A 451 7.19 13.11 7.57
CA GLY A 451 6.20 12.91 6.51
C GLY A 451 6.50 13.81 5.32
N HIS A 452 6.23 13.35 4.10
CA HIS A 452 6.51 14.14 2.88
C HIS A 452 5.30 14.25 1.96
N ALA A 453 5.20 15.35 1.23
CA ALA A 453 4.13 15.58 0.26
C ALA A 453 4.70 16.04 -1.08
N VAL A 454 4.29 15.35 -2.15
CA VAL A 454 4.75 15.55 -3.53
C VAL A 454 3.57 15.53 -4.51
N VAL A 455 3.75 15.98 -5.75
CA VAL A 455 2.68 16.01 -6.77
C VAL A 455 2.91 14.96 -7.84
N ALA A 456 1.97 14.04 -8.05
CA ALA A 456 2.00 13.07 -9.14
C ALA A 456 1.34 13.64 -10.41
N TYR A 457 1.98 13.42 -11.56
CA TYR A 457 1.52 13.92 -12.87
C TYR A 457 1.59 12.90 -14.02
N LYS A 458 2.29 11.78 -13.85
CA LYS A 458 2.41 10.73 -14.87
C LYS A 458 2.52 9.35 -14.24
N VAL A 459 1.90 8.37 -14.87
CA VAL A 459 1.96 6.96 -14.49
C VAL A 459 2.47 6.13 -15.66
N LEU A 460 3.42 5.24 -15.38
CA LEU A 460 3.87 4.18 -16.28
C LEU A 460 3.54 2.83 -15.64
N ASP A 461 2.63 2.09 -16.25
CA ASP A 461 2.23 0.74 -15.86
C ASP A 461 3.00 -0.29 -16.72
N LEU A 462 3.76 -1.16 -16.06
CA LEU A 462 4.59 -2.20 -16.68
C LEU A 462 4.13 -3.62 -16.30
N GLY A 463 2.88 -3.80 -15.84
CA GLY A 463 2.41 -5.05 -15.24
C GLY A 463 2.63 -5.06 -13.73
N ASP A 464 3.42 -5.98 -13.19
CA ASP A 464 3.64 -6.10 -11.73
C ASP A 464 4.25 -4.82 -11.11
N GLU A 465 5.07 -4.08 -11.87
CA GLU A 465 5.70 -2.82 -11.47
C GLU A 465 4.94 -1.62 -12.06
N LYS A 466 4.58 -0.66 -11.21
CA LYS A 466 4.00 0.64 -11.60
C LYS A 466 4.95 1.75 -11.16
N ARG A 467 5.16 2.76 -11.99
CA ARG A 467 5.92 3.98 -11.64
C ARG A 467 5.01 5.20 -11.66
N ILE A 468 5.04 5.97 -10.59
CA ILE A 468 4.32 7.23 -10.44
C ILE A 468 5.36 8.35 -10.47
N TYR A 469 5.42 9.09 -11.57
CA TYR A 469 6.32 10.23 -11.73
C TYR A 469 5.81 11.43 -10.96
N ILE A 470 6.73 12.09 -10.24
CA ILE A 470 6.41 13.11 -9.25
C ILE A 470 7.25 14.38 -9.41
N TYR A 471 6.64 15.52 -9.12
CA TYR A 471 7.33 16.71 -8.68
C TYR A 471 7.53 16.63 -7.17
N ASP A 472 8.79 16.55 -6.77
CA ASP A 472 9.22 16.61 -5.38
C ASP A 472 9.73 18.03 -5.09
N ASN A 473 9.09 18.74 -4.15
CA ASN A 473 9.43 20.12 -3.78
C ASN A 473 10.75 20.25 -2.98
N ASN A 474 11.38 19.13 -2.59
CA ASN A 474 12.77 19.10 -2.15
C ASN A 474 13.77 18.89 -3.32
N ARG A 475 13.27 18.66 -4.55
CA ARG A 475 14.07 18.48 -5.79
C ARG A 475 13.50 19.33 -6.96
N PRO A 476 13.59 20.68 -6.90
CA PRO A 476 13.26 21.54 -8.03
C PRO A 476 14.11 21.21 -9.26
N LEU A 477 13.63 21.59 -10.44
CA LEU A 477 14.14 21.14 -11.74
C LEU A 477 15.67 21.24 -11.89
N ASP A 478 16.26 22.35 -11.44
CA ASP A 478 17.70 22.64 -11.56
C ASP A 478 18.59 21.70 -10.70
N MET A 479 18.00 20.98 -9.75
CA MET A 479 18.67 20.00 -8.89
C MET A 479 18.46 18.54 -9.38
N MET A 480 17.62 18.32 -10.38
CA MET A 480 17.29 16.99 -10.90
C MET A 480 18.30 16.55 -11.96
N SER A 481 18.88 15.36 -11.80
CA SER A 481 19.71 14.68 -12.83
C SER A 481 18.90 13.72 -13.71
N ARG A 482 17.67 13.38 -13.28
CA ARG A 482 16.70 12.50 -13.94
C ARG A 482 15.29 12.84 -13.44
N SER A 483 14.27 12.43 -14.18
CA SER A 483 12.90 12.39 -13.67
C SER A 483 12.79 11.51 -12.42
N VAL A 484 12.09 12.00 -11.41
CA VAL A 484 11.85 11.29 -10.15
C VAL A 484 10.51 10.54 -10.22
N TYR A 485 10.48 9.32 -9.67
CA TYR A 485 9.25 8.52 -9.57
C TYR A 485 9.27 7.65 -8.30
N ALA A 486 8.07 7.39 -7.76
CA ALA A 486 7.83 6.36 -6.77
C ALA A 486 7.38 5.06 -7.46
N THR A 487 7.56 3.91 -6.80
CA THR A 487 7.22 2.59 -7.34
C THR A 487 6.10 1.95 -6.52
N VAL A 488 5.12 1.33 -7.20
CA VAL A 488 4.12 0.45 -6.58
C VAL A 488 4.24 -0.93 -7.21
N ASN A 489 4.38 -1.96 -6.38
CA ASN A 489 4.37 -3.35 -6.83
C ASN A 489 3.09 -4.04 -6.33
N THR A 490 2.24 -4.46 -7.27
CA THR A 490 0.91 -5.03 -6.94
C THR A 490 0.99 -6.48 -6.43
N LYS A 491 2.11 -7.18 -6.67
CA LYS A 491 2.29 -8.59 -6.28
C LYS A 491 2.64 -8.76 -4.80
N ASN A 492 3.49 -7.89 -4.28
CA ASN A 492 3.81 -7.84 -2.84
C ASN A 492 3.06 -6.71 -2.10
N LYS A 493 2.24 -5.92 -2.81
CA LYS A 493 1.49 -4.77 -2.31
C LYS A 493 2.35 -3.67 -1.66
N ALA A 494 3.63 -3.61 -2.03
CA ALA A 494 4.57 -2.62 -1.52
C ALA A 494 4.52 -1.33 -2.34
N PHE A 495 4.67 -0.21 -1.64
CA PHE A 495 5.10 1.07 -2.21
C PHE A 495 6.57 1.28 -1.84
N SER A 496 7.32 1.98 -2.69
CA SER A 496 8.63 2.52 -2.32
C SER A 496 8.93 3.84 -3.02
N TYR A 497 9.43 4.79 -2.23
CA TYR A 497 10.11 5.97 -2.74
C TYR A 497 11.41 6.20 -1.96
N ALA A 498 12.53 5.86 -2.61
CA ALA A 498 13.87 6.10 -2.10
C ALA A 498 14.35 7.48 -2.59
N SER A 499 14.44 8.43 -1.66
CA SER A 499 14.91 9.79 -1.93
C SER A 499 16.43 9.87 -1.80
N ASP A 500 17.09 10.61 -2.69
CA ASP A 500 18.53 10.91 -2.62
C ASP A 500 18.92 11.75 -1.37
N TYR A 501 17.96 12.10 -0.49
CA TYR A 501 18.20 12.66 0.85
C TYR A 501 18.33 11.59 1.96
N GLY A 502 18.12 10.31 1.66
CA GLY A 502 18.17 9.21 2.64
C GLY A 502 16.82 8.86 3.29
N TYR A 503 15.70 9.31 2.69
CA TYR A 503 14.35 8.93 3.09
C TYR A 503 13.88 7.72 2.26
N ASP A 504 13.44 6.65 2.93
CA ASP A 504 12.84 5.47 2.30
C ASP A 504 11.38 5.34 2.76
N PHE A 505 10.47 5.95 1.99
CA PHE A 505 9.03 5.89 2.28
C PHE A 505 8.41 4.60 1.77
N ASP A 506 7.65 3.89 2.62
CA ASP A 506 7.08 2.56 2.35
C ASP A 506 5.55 2.55 2.17
N ARG A 507 4.89 3.69 2.43
CA ARG A 507 3.43 3.88 2.31
C ARG A 507 3.08 5.30 1.86
N PHE A 508 1.90 5.44 1.25
CA PHE A 508 1.40 6.73 0.79
C PHE A 508 -0.14 6.80 0.76
N LEU A 509 -0.70 8.00 0.91
CA LEU A 509 -2.08 8.31 0.53
C LEU A 509 -2.09 9.18 -0.73
N ALA A 510 -3.06 8.94 -1.61
CA ALA A 510 -3.32 9.76 -2.78
C ALA A 510 -4.53 10.68 -2.50
N LYS A 511 -4.32 12.00 -2.51
CA LYS A 511 -5.35 12.98 -2.14
C LYS A 511 -5.35 14.20 -3.07
N PRO A 512 -6.52 14.72 -3.48
CA PRO A 512 -6.59 16.01 -4.15
C PRO A 512 -6.29 17.13 -3.14
N ALA A 513 -5.65 18.21 -3.60
CA ALA A 513 -5.41 19.40 -2.78
C ALA A 513 -6.73 20.06 -2.36
N LEU A 514 -6.87 20.40 -1.07
CA LEU A 514 -8.01 21.17 -0.55
C LEU A 514 -7.84 22.65 -0.88
N MET A 515 -8.93 23.32 -1.31
CA MET A 515 -8.93 24.74 -1.70
C MET A 515 -9.29 25.70 -0.58
N THR A 516 -10.05 25.23 0.40
CA THR A 516 -10.44 25.97 1.60
C THR A 516 -10.09 25.13 2.81
N TRP A 517 -9.97 25.77 3.97
CA TRP A 517 -10.07 25.03 5.22
C TRP A 517 -11.50 24.46 5.31
N PRO A 518 -11.70 23.21 5.74
CA PRO A 518 -13.05 22.71 5.97
C PRO A 518 -13.71 23.51 7.09
N ASP A 519 -14.93 24.00 6.90
CA ASP A 519 -15.76 24.59 7.97
C ASP A 519 -15.95 23.60 9.16
N ALA A 520 -15.71 22.32 8.89
CA ALA A 520 -15.64 21.19 9.80
C ALA A 520 -14.43 21.18 10.77
N ALA A 521 -13.81 22.31 11.12
CA ALA A 521 -12.66 22.36 12.05
C ALA A 521 -13.00 21.74 13.42
N GLU A 522 -14.15 22.13 13.97
CA GLU A 522 -14.75 21.54 15.17
C GLU A 522 -14.98 20.04 15.00
N VAL A 523 -15.64 19.63 13.92
CA VAL A 523 -15.91 18.22 13.56
C VAL A 523 -14.62 17.39 13.40
N ILE A 524 -13.48 17.99 13.00
CA ILE A 524 -12.18 17.29 12.89
C ILE A 524 -11.57 17.06 14.28
N VAL A 525 -11.58 18.10 15.11
CA VAL A 525 -11.11 18.05 16.51
C VAL A 525 -11.97 17.08 17.32
N GLU A 526 -13.29 17.18 17.19
CA GLU A 526 -14.30 16.30 17.79
C GLU A 526 -14.17 14.85 17.30
N ARG A 527 -13.95 14.61 16.00
CA ARG A 527 -13.67 13.25 15.49
C ARG A 527 -12.36 12.68 15.98
N PHE A 528 -11.31 13.50 16.10
CA PHE A 528 -10.04 13.03 16.65
C PHE A 528 -10.19 12.71 18.14
N TYR A 529 -10.86 13.56 18.90
CA TYR A 529 -11.23 13.31 20.31
C TYR A 529 -12.03 12.02 20.45
N LYS A 530 -13.17 11.89 19.74
CA LYS A 530 -13.98 10.66 19.69
C LYS A 530 -13.18 9.44 19.22
N TRP A 531 -12.21 9.60 18.31
CA TRP A 531 -11.31 8.53 17.89
C TRP A 531 -10.33 8.11 19.01
N VAL A 532 -9.68 9.06 19.71
CA VAL A 532 -8.80 8.81 20.86
C VAL A 532 -9.57 8.08 21.95
N LEU A 533 -10.74 8.59 22.34
CA LEU A 533 -11.65 7.95 23.29
C LEU A 533 -12.06 6.54 22.82
N SER A 534 -12.29 6.33 21.51
CA SER A 534 -12.53 4.98 20.98
C SER A 534 -11.32 4.04 21.14
N GLN A 535 -10.09 4.55 21.13
CA GLN A 535 -8.89 3.74 21.43
C GLN A 535 -8.83 3.38 22.92
N ILE A 536 -9.23 4.29 23.81
CA ILE A 536 -9.37 4.02 25.26
C ILE A 536 -10.36 2.86 25.50
N LEU A 537 -11.51 2.86 24.83
CA LEU A 537 -12.47 1.74 24.89
C LEU A 537 -11.93 0.43 24.28
N ARG A 538 -11.27 0.49 23.11
CA ARG A 538 -10.71 -0.69 22.42
C ARG A 538 -9.59 -1.36 23.21
N THR A 539 -8.73 -0.56 23.83
CA THR A 539 -7.57 -1.07 24.60
C THR A 539 -7.94 -1.45 26.03
N GLY A 540 -8.99 -0.86 26.60
CA GLY A 540 -9.36 -1.07 28.00
C GLY A 540 -8.30 -0.51 28.97
N MET A 541 -7.56 0.51 28.55
CA MET A 541 -6.50 1.17 29.33
C MET A 541 -7.00 2.52 29.85
N ILE A 542 -6.60 2.90 31.06
CA ILE A 542 -6.71 4.29 31.54
C ILE A 542 -5.52 5.06 30.97
N ARG A 543 -5.76 6.26 30.43
CA ARG A 543 -4.70 7.17 29.97
C ARG A 543 -4.57 8.35 30.92
N VAL A 544 -3.33 8.66 31.30
CA VAL A 544 -2.96 9.79 32.15
C VAL A 544 -2.06 10.73 31.36
N SER A 545 -2.46 11.99 31.23
CA SER A 545 -1.72 13.05 30.54
C SER A 545 -1.29 14.12 31.53
N ILE A 546 -0.01 14.49 31.51
CA ILE A 546 0.60 15.44 32.46
C ILE A 546 1.47 16.43 31.67
N GLY A 547 1.23 17.73 31.81
CA GLY A 547 1.91 18.76 31.01
C GLY A 547 1.89 20.16 31.64
N PRO A 548 2.51 21.17 31.02
CA PRO A 548 2.35 22.57 31.41
C PRO A 548 0.87 23.03 31.33
N SER A 549 0.48 23.97 32.20
CA SER A 549 -0.86 24.59 32.16
C SER A 549 -1.07 25.44 30.89
N THR A 550 -2.27 25.36 30.33
CA THR A 550 -2.70 26.15 29.15
C THR A 550 -3.21 27.55 29.48
N SER A 551 -3.40 27.92 30.75
CA SER A 551 -3.94 29.23 31.11
C SER A 551 -3.04 30.42 30.70
N GLY A 552 -1.76 30.16 30.40
CA GLY A 552 -0.87 31.14 29.77
C GLY A 552 -1.20 31.43 28.30
N LEU A 553 -1.74 30.47 27.54
CA LEU A 553 -2.11 30.68 26.13
C LEU A 553 -3.36 31.55 25.97
N LEU A 554 -4.36 31.36 26.83
CA LEU A 554 -5.59 32.16 26.82
C LEU A 554 -5.30 33.62 27.20
N ALA A 555 -4.40 33.85 28.17
CA ALA A 555 -4.00 35.21 28.56
C ALA A 555 -3.26 35.97 27.43
N THR A 556 -2.45 35.29 26.61
CA THR A 556 -1.75 35.94 25.49
C THR A 556 -2.67 36.46 24.37
N HIS A 557 -3.93 36.02 24.31
CA HIS A 557 -4.89 36.48 23.31
C HIS A 557 -5.45 37.89 23.63
N ALA A 558 -5.39 38.34 24.89
CA ALA A 558 -5.94 39.63 25.32
C ALA A 558 -4.99 40.82 25.04
N ASP A 559 -3.67 40.59 25.12
CA ASP A 559 -2.65 41.66 25.14
C ASP A 559 -1.88 41.84 23.82
N GLY A 560 -2.15 41.02 22.79
CA GLY A 560 -1.58 41.15 21.44
C GLY A 560 -0.05 40.99 21.35
N ASN A 561 0.57 40.38 22.37
CA ASN A 561 2.02 40.20 22.48
C ASN A 561 2.44 38.73 22.31
N SER A 562 3.72 38.52 21.98
CA SER A 562 4.28 37.22 21.60
C SER A 562 3.98 36.09 22.59
N VAL A 563 3.46 34.97 22.07
CA VAL A 563 3.41 33.68 22.78
C VAL A 563 4.83 33.31 23.23
N THR A 564 5.07 33.38 24.54
CA THR A 564 6.31 32.86 25.14
C THR A 564 6.37 31.35 24.96
N ALA A 565 7.54 30.83 24.56
CA ALA A 565 7.74 29.40 24.35
C ALA A 565 7.23 28.57 25.53
N LEU A 566 6.48 27.51 25.22
CA LEU A 566 5.85 26.63 26.22
C LEU A 566 6.93 26.09 27.16
N SER A 567 6.75 26.33 28.46
CA SER A 567 7.72 25.97 29.49
C SER A 567 7.99 24.46 29.50
N GLU A 568 9.24 24.09 29.83
CA GLU A 568 9.59 22.70 30.14
C GLU A 568 8.66 22.15 31.25
N LEU A 569 8.45 20.83 31.26
CA LEU A 569 7.61 20.20 32.26
C LEU A 569 8.26 20.26 33.65
N VAL A 570 7.72 21.10 34.53
CA VAL A 570 8.25 21.34 35.89
C VAL A 570 7.88 20.26 36.93
N VAL A 571 7.48 19.05 36.49
CA VAL A 571 7.14 17.91 37.35
C VAL A 571 7.67 16.58 36.86
N ASP A 572 8.12 15.75 37.81
CA ASP A 572 8.37 14.32 37.62
C ASP A 572 7.15 13.52 38.08
N PRO A 573 6.42 12.81 37.19
CA PRO A 573 5.31 11.95 37.58
C PRO A 573 5.79 10.60 38.12
N LEU A 574 5.08 10.08 39.12
CA LEU A 574 5.27 8.74 39.69
C LEU A 574 3.92 8.14 40.07
N ILE A 575 3.44 7.18 39.28
CA ILE A 575 2.18 6.46 39.50
C ILE A 575 2.49 5.13 40.17
N THR A 576 1.77 4.81 41.24
CA THR A 576 1.93 3.53 41.99
C THR A 576 0.62 2.77 42.01
N ASP A 577 0.65 1.45 41.77
CA ASP A 577 -0.54 0.60 41.82
C ASP A 577 -0.81 0.01 43.23
N GLN A 578 -1.93 -0.69 43.38
CA GLN A 578 -2.32 -1.30 44.67
C GLN A 578 -1.38 -2.42 45.18
N TYR A 579 -0.41 -2.86 44.37
CA TYR A 579 0.61 -3.83 44.75
C TYR A 579 1.96 -3.16 45.05
N GLY A 580 2.03 -1.83 44.99
CA GLY A 580 3.26 -1.05 45.22
C GLY A 580 4.20 -0.99 44.00
N ARG A 581 3.76 -1.44 42.83
CA ARG A 581 4.54 -1.37 41.57
C ARG A 581 4.39 0.02 40.98
N ARG A 582 5.47 0.56 40.41
CA ARG A 582 5.56 1.97 39.99
C ARG A 582 5.81 2.14 38.49
N ILE A 583 5.29 3.23 37.92
CA ILE A 583 5.70 3.76 36.62
C ILE A 583 5.93 5.27 36.71
N GLY A 584 6.99 5.78 36.10
CA GLY A 584 7.36 7.19 36.14
C GLY A 584 8.81 7.40 36.56
N TYR A 585 9.10 8.48 37.27
CA TYR A 585 10.46 8.87 37.64
C TYR A 585 10.70 8.78 39.15
N VAL A 586 11.86 8.24 39.53
CA VAL A 586 12.34 8.15 40.92
C VAL A 586 13.76 8.72 40.94
N ASN A 587 13.95 9.86 41.60
CA ASN A 587 15.21 10.61 41.61
C ASN A 587 15.76 10.84 40.18
N GLY A 588 14.90 11.29 39.26
CA GLY A 588 15.23 11.50 37.84
C GLY A 588 15.43 10.23 36.99
N ASN A 589 15.40 9.03 37.59
CA ASN A 589 15.54 7.77 36.86
C ASN A 589 14.17 7.18 36.52
N PHE A 590 13.95 6.81 35.26
CA PHE A 590 12.71 6.17 34.84
C PHE A 590 12.59 4.74 35.38
N VAL A 591 11.41 4.38 35.88
CA VAL A 591 11.02 3.05 36.31
C VAL A 591 9.70 2.64 35.65
N ASN A 592 9.56 1.36 35.32
CA ASN A 592 8.28 0.74 34.95
C ASN A 592 8.23 -0.70 35.46
N GLU A 593 7.47 -0.90 36.54
CA GLU A 593 7.30 -2.16 37.26
C GLU A 593 5.87 -2.74 37.07
N ILE A 594 4.99 -2.01 36.39
CA ILE A 594 3.56 -2.33 36.23
C ILE A 594 3.37 -3.05 34.88
N PRO A 595 3.03 -4.36 34.86
CA PRO A 595 2.86 -5.10 33.61
C PRO A 595 1.76 -4.51 32.73
N GLY A 596 2.08 -4.27 31.45
CA GLY A 596 1.17 -3.68 30.48
C GLY A 596 1.07 -2.15 30.54
N ALA A 597 1.66 -1.48 31.54
CA ALA A 597 1.74 -0.02 31.55
C ALA A 597 2.85 0.49 30.63
N SER A 598 2.66 1.67 30.04
CA SER A 598 3.65 2.35 29.21
C SER A 598 3.70 3.84 29.52
N LEU A 599 4.85 4.47 29.29
CA LEU A 599 5.02 5.93 29.33
C LEU A 599 5.62 6.36 27.99
N SER A 600 4.99 7.36 27.38
CA SER A 600 5.47 8.07 26.19
C SER A 600 5.60 9.57 26.51
N THR A 601 6.37 10.29 25.68
CA THR A 601 6.52 11.74 25.77
C THR A 601 6.07 12.33 24.44
N VAL A 602 5.15 13.29 24.48
CA VAL A 602 4.60 13.98 23.31
C VAL A 602 4.82 15.48 23.55
N GLY A 603 5.77 16.07 22.84
CA GLY A 603 6.28 17.42 23.15
C GLY A 603 6.67 17.55 24.64
N ASN A 604 6.11 18.55 25.33
CA ASN A 604 6.34 18.77 26.77
C ASN A 604 5.40 17.95 27.69
N HIS A 605 4.59 17.03 27.14
CA HIS A 605 3.63 16.23 27.90
C HIS A 605 4.13 14.80 28.12
N LYS A 606 3.80 14.23 29.28
CA LYS A 606 3.96 12.80 29.60
C LYS A 606 2.61 12.12 29.47
N VAL A 607 2.53 11.09 28.64
CA VAL A 607 1.32 10.29 28.42
C VAL A 607 1.59 8.87 28.90
N ILE A 608 0.80 8.42 29.87
CA ILE A 608 0.99 7.15 30.59
C ILE A 608 -0.27 6.30 30.43
N ASP A 609 -0.14 5.14 29.79
CA ASP A 609 -1.24 4.19 29.63
C ASP A 609 -1.13 3.10 30.72
N LEU A 610 -2.25 2.80 31.38
CA LEU A 610 -2.36 1.96 32.58
C LEU A 610 -3.50 0.93 32.46
N PRO A 611 -3.32 -0.34 32.88
CA PRO A 611 -4.42 -1.31 32.91
C PRO A 611 -5.65 -0.88 33.74
N SER A 612 -6.83 -0.75 33.13
CA SER A 612 -8.05 -0.26 33.82
C SER A 612 -8.62 -1.19 34.91
N THR A 613 -8.06 -2.38 35.07
CA THR A 613 -8.44 -3.39 36.09
C THR A 613 -7.75 -3.18 37.45
N LEU A 614 -6.82 -2.22 37.54
CA LEU A 614 -6.03 -1.92 38.72
C LEU A 614 -6.48 -0.58 39.36
N GLN A 615 -5.90 -0.25 40.51
CA GLN A 615 -6.12 1.02 41.21
C GLN A 615 -4.77 1.70 41.44
N TYR A 616 -4.75 3.02 41.30
CA TYR A 616 -3.52 3.80 41.22
C TYR A 616 -3.56 5.03 42.12
N VAL A 617 -2.38 5.41 42.61
CA VAL A 617 -2.10 6.73 43.16
C VAL A 617 -1.21 7.46 42.16
N VAL A 618 -1.73 8.52 41.55
CA VAL A 618 -0.96 9.41 40.67
C VAL A 618 -0.30 10.46 41.55
N ASN A 619 1.03 10.48 41.59
CA ASN A 619 1.80 11.54 42.23
C ASN A 619 2.60 12.32 41.19
N THR A 620 2.81 13.61 41.43
CA THR A 620 3.77 14.44 40.70
C THR A 620 4.64 15.18 41.69
N THR A 621 5.96 15.21 41.45
CA THR A 621 6.93 15.93 42.29
C THR A 621 7.47 17.13 41.52
N GLY A 622 7.35 18.33 42.08
CA GLY A 622 7.86 19.55 41.44
C GLY A 622 9.37 19.56 41.28
N THR A 623 9.85 19.63 40.05
CA THR A 623 11.26 19.83 39.70
C THR A 623 11.58 21.31 39.51
N GLY A 624 10.59 22.11 39.09
CA GLY A 624 10.66 23.57 38.95
C GLY A 624 9.52 24.29 39.68
N SER A 625 9.14 25.47 39.18
CA SER A 625 7.99 26.24 39.67
C SER A 625 7.13 26.71 38.51
N GLY A 626 5.80 26.68 38.67
CA GLY A 626 4.83 27.01 37.62
C GLY A 626 3.47 26.38 37.90
N ASN A 627 2.65 26.21 36.86
CA ASN A 627 1.38 25.46 36.94
C ASN A 627 1.42 24.31 35.93
N VAL A 628 0.83 23.17 36.30
CA VAL A 628 0.70 21.99 35.42
C VAL A 628 -0.75 21.59 35.26
N ALA A 629 -1.05 20.99 34.11
CA ALA A 629 -2.31 20.34 33.82
C ALA A 629 -2.20 18.82 34.00
N LEU A 630 -3.27 18.22 34.53
CA LEU A 630 -3.47 16.77 34.66
C LEU A 630 -4.79 16.42 33.97
N SER A 631 -4.80 15.43 33.09
CA SER A 631 -6.00 14.90 32.43
C SER A 631 -6.00 13.37 32.50
N PHE A 632 -7.17 12.77 32.78
CA PHE A 632 -7.37 11.33 32.96
C PHE A 632 -8.52 10.84 32.09
N LEU A 633 -8.25 9.91 31.17
CA LEU A 633 -9.26 9.22 30.37
C LEU A 633 -9.49 7.80 30.91
N ILE A 634 -10.67 7.52 31.43
CA ILE A 634 -11.02 6.27 32.11
C ILE A 634 -12.14 5.53 31.33
N PRO A 635 -11.92 4.30 30.85
CA PRO A 635 -12.99 3.50 30.25
C PRO A 635 -13.92 2.97 31.36
N GLU A 636 -14.94 3.74 31.71
CA GLU A 636 -15.94 3.41 32.75
C GLU A 636 -16.86 2.24 32.34
N THR A 637 -17.17 2.10 31.06
CA THR A 637 -17.80 0.89 30.51
C THR A 637 -17.15 0.49 29.18
N ILE A 638 -17.76 -0.44 28.44
CA ILE A 638 -17.40 -0.72 27.03
C ILE A 638 -17.90 0.36 26.06
N GLU A 639 -18.72 1.30 26.54
CA GLU A 639 -19.36 2.37 25.77
C GLU A 639 -19.16 3.77 26.40
N VAL A 640 -18.51 3.89 27.56
CA VAL A 640 -18.34 5.17 28.26
C VAL A 640 -16.88 5.40 28.59
N VAL A 641 -16.36 6.54 28.15
CA VAL A 641 -15.09 7.08 28.63
C VAL A 641 -15.37 8.33 29.45
N ARG A 642 -14.86 8.35 30.67
CA ARG A 642 -14.85 9.53 31.53
C ARG A 642 -13.55 10.30 31.33
N ASP A 643 -13.66 11.60 31.11
CA ASP A 643 -12.57 12.57 31.18
C ASP A 643 -12.61 13.30 32.54
N VAL A 644 -11.45 13.53 33.15
CA VAL A 644 -11.30 14.22 34.44
C VAL A 644 -10.04 15.05 34.44
N GLU A 645 -10.16 16.34 34.76
CA GLU A 645 -9.07 17.28 34.50
C GLU A 645 -8.85 18.33 35.59
N TYR A 646 -7.60 18.80 35.64
CA TYR A 646 -7.13 19.87 36.51
C TYR A 646 -6.21 20.74 35.64
N PHE A 647 -6.58 21.99 35.38
CA PHE A 647 -5.87 22.86 34.44
C PHE A 647 -4.73 23.65 35.10
N ASN A 648 -4.87 23.92 36.41
CA ASN A 648 -3.99 24.85 37.14
C ASN A 648 -3.52 24.28 38.48
N VAL A 649 -2.89 23.11 38.46
CA VAL A 649 -2.26 22.54 39.66
C VAL A 649 -0.96 23.33 39.95
N PRO A 650 -0.84 24.05 41.08
CA PRO A 650 0.35 24.85 41.35
C PRO A 650 1.55 23.98 41.71
N VAL A 651 2.73 24.32 41.20
CA VAL A 651 3.97 23.56 41.41
C VAL A 651 5.07 24.49 41.94
N SER A 652 5.82 23.98 42.91
CA SER A 652 7.09 24.54 43.37
C SER A 652 8.08 23.40 43.61
N THR A 653 9.38 23.70 43.66
CA THR A 653 10.40 22.65 43.77
C THR A 653 10.21 21.84 45.06
N GLY A 654 9.97 20.53 44.92
CA GLY A 654 9.66 19.62 46.01
C GLY A 654 8.19 19.54 46.44
N SER A 655 7.27 20.28 45.82
CA SER A 655 5.83 20.10 46.08
C SER A 655 5.33 18.81 45.47
N THR A 656 4.62 17.99 46.25
CA THR A 656 3.94 16.80 45.74
C THR A 656 2.44 17.08 45.58
N ALA A 657 1.90 16.84 44.39
CA ALA A 657 0.46 16.70 44.15
C ALA A 657 0.10 15.21 44.00
N SER A 658 -1.05 14.80 44.55
CA SER A 658 -1.49 13.41 44.66
C SER A 658 -3.01 13.26 44.48
N VAL A 659 -3.42 12.30 43.67
CA VAL A 659 -4.83 11.97 43.41
C VAL A 659 -5.02 10.46 43.20
N GLN A 660 -6.15 9.93 43.66
CA GLN A 660 -6.54 8.52 43.46
C GLN A 660 -7.14 8.33 42.07
N LEU A 661 -6.79 7.23 41.40
CA LEU A 661 -7.23 6.92 40.05
C LEU A 661 -7.64 5.44 39.95
N LYS A 662 -8.91 5.21 39.61
CA LYS A 662 -9.48 3.89 39.34
C LYS A 662 -10.72 4.04 38.46
N LYS A 663 -11.15 2.94 37.86
CA LYS A 663 -12.48 2.80 37.29
C LYS A 663 -13.55 2.86 38.40
N GLY A 664 -14.66 3.56 38.15
CA GLY A 664 -15.73 3.78 39.12
C GLY A 664 -15.29 4.68 40.28
N ASN A 665 -14.39 5.63 40.04
CA ASN A 665 -13.92 6.50 41.11
C ASN A 665 -14.94 7.59 41.46
N ALA A 666 -15.25 7.69 42.76
CA ALA A 666 -16.23 8.63 43.31
C ALA A 666 -15.58 9.83 44.01
N ASP A 667 -14.26 9.80 44.26
CA ASP A 667 -13.51 10.86 44.92
C ASP A 667 -12.33 11.28 44.06
N TRP A 668 -12.47 12.46 43.45
CA TRP A 668 -11.46 13.10 42.61
C TRP A 668 -10.76 14.25 43.36
N THR A 669 -10.68 14.18 44.69
CA THR A 669 -9.96 15.19 45.46
C THR A 669 -8.46 15.09 45.20
N LEU A 670 -7.90 16.09 44.51
CA LEU A 670 -6.47 16.29 44.39
C LEU A 670 -5.93 17.01 45.64
N THR A 671 -4.92 16.41 46.25
CA THR A 671 -4.17 17.01 47.37
C THR A 671 -2.84 17.53 46.85
N ASN A 672 -2.40 18.70 47.31
CA ASN A 672 -1.14 19.28 46.88
C ASN A 672 -0.42 19.96 48.07
N THR A 673 0.89 19.85 48.09
CA THR A 673 1.73 20.23 49.24
C THR A 673 1.64 21.74 49.50
N GLY A 674 1.08 22.12 50.66
CA GLY A 674 0.91 23.52 51.05
C GLY A 674 -0.24 24.25 50.35
N GLN A 675 -1.08 23.55 49.60
CA GLN A 675 -2.27 24.09 48.93
C GLN A 675 -3.56 23.50 49.53
N PRO A 676 -4.71 24.19 49.42
CA PRO A 676 -6.00 23.58 49.71
C PRO A 676 -6.25 22.39 48.76
N ALA A 677 -7.10 21.46 49.19
CA ALA A 677 -7.53 20.36 48.34
C ALA A 677 -8.37 20.89 47.16
N GLN A 678 -8.09 20.42 45.95
CA GLN A 678 -8.70 20.85 44.70
C GLN A 678 -9.62 19.74 44.18
N GLN A 679 -10.84 20.11 43.77
CA GLN A 679 -11.69 19.25 42.93
C GLN A 679 -11.31 19.46 41.46
N PRO A 680 -11.55 18.48 40.57
CA PRO A 680 -11.27 18.65 39.15
C PRO A 680 -12.02 19.84 38.58
N ASP A 681 -11.34 20.55 37.67
CA ASP A 681 -11.88 21.71 36.96
C ASP A 681 -12.89 21.26 35.87
N SER A 682 -12.81 20.00 35.41
CA SER A 682 -13.77 19.35 34.50
C SER A 682 -13.95 17.86 34.82
N ILE A 683 -15.19 17.37 34.68
CA ILE A 683 -15.54 15.93 34.60
C ILE A 683 -16.57 15.76 33.49
N MET A 684 -16.31 14.92 32.49
CA MET A 684 -17.22 14.67 31.37
C MET A 684 -17.32 13.17 31.07
N ASP A 685 -18.54 12.63 30.91
CA ASP A 685 -18.76 11.26 30.42
C ASP A 685 -19.12 11.30 28.93
N THR A 686 -18.30 10.70 28.07
CA THR A 686 -18.58 10.57 26.63
C THR A 686 -19.11 9.17 26.30
N HIS A 687 -20.28 9.11 25.66
CA HIS A 687 -20.99 7.86 25.34
C HIS A 687 -20.79 7.41 23.87
N PHE A 688 -20.52 6.12 23.69
CA PHE A 688 -20.23 5.42 22.43
C PHE A 688 -21.22 4.26 22.24
N TYR A 689 -22.44 4.56 21.81
CA TYR A 689 -23.50 3.57 21.62
C TYR A 689 -23.15 2.54 20.53
N GLN A 690 -23.09 1.26 20.87
CA GLN A 690 -22.94 0.17 19.90
C GLN A 690 -24.33 -0.30 19.42
N THR A 691 -24.71 0.07 18.19
CA THR A 691 -25.92 -0.47 17.55
C THR A 691 -25.72 -1.92 17.13
N PHE A 692 -26.21 -2.86 17.93
CA PHE A 692 -26.34 -4.27 17.56
C PHE A 692 -27.52 -4.46 16.59
N LEU A 693 -27.23 -4.78 15.34
CA LEU A 693 -28.24 -4.97 14.29
C LEU A 693 -28.73 -6.43 14.21
N PRO A 694 -30.05 -6.69 14.20
CA PRO A 694 -30.57 -7.94 13.67
C PRO A 694 -30.39 -7.95 12.13
N VAL A 695 -29.68 -8.94 11.60
CA VAL A 695 -29.51 -9.11 10.15
C VAL A 695 -30.83 -9.56 9.52
N VAL A 696 -31.39 -8.74 8.64
CA VAL A 696 -32.54 -9.11 7.79
C VAL A 696 -32.09 -9.15 6.33
N THR A 697 -31.68 -10.32 5.86
CA THR A 697 -31.40 -10.55 4.44
C THR A 697 -32.69 -10.84 3.66
N ARG A 698 -33.11 -9.93 2.79
CA ARG A 698 -33.91 -10.31 1.60
C ARG A 698 -32.98 -10.46 0.41
N GLY A 699 -32.79 -11.69 -0.03
CA GLY A 699 -32.04 -11.97 -1.25
C GLY A 699 -32.84 -11.70 -2.52
N SER A 700 -32.11 -11.35 -3.58
CA SER A 700 -32.45 -11.68 -4.97
C SER A 700 -33.64 -10.96 -5.62
N ALA A 701 -33.55 -9.64 -5.72
CA ALA A 701 -33.99 -8.90 -6.90
C ALA A 701 -32.98 -7.77 -7.18
N CYS A 702 -32.52 -7.60 -8.42
CA CYS A 702 -31.63 -6.49 -8.78
C CYS A 702 -32.49 -5.34 -9.30
N GLY A 703 -32.61 -4.28 -8.50
CA GLY A 703 -33.32 -3.05 -8.85
C GLY A 703 -34.48 -2.74 -7.92
N GLY A 704 -34.74 -1.43 -7.72
CA GLY A 704 -35.85 -0.93 -6.90
C GLY A 704 -35.43 -0.26 -5.58
N GLU A 705 -36.41 -0.08 -4.70
CA GLU A 705 -36.26 0.54 -3.38
C GLU A 705 -35.65 -0.43 -2.35
N MET A 706 -34.70 0.08 -1.55
CA MET A 706 -34.03 -0.69 -0.50
C MET A 706 -34.45 -0.29 0.93
N VAL A 707 -35.00 0.92 1.11
CA VAL A 707 -35.48 1.43 2.40
C VAL A 707 -36.87 0.86 2.72
N ILE A 708 -36.98 0.24 3.88
CA ILE A 708 -38.24 -0.22 4.48
C ILE A 708 -38.93 0.97 5.15
N ASN A 709 -40.23 1.14 4.92
CA ASN A 709 -41.04 2.24 5.41
C ASN A 709 -40.47 3.64 5.04
N PRO A 710 -40.29 3.93 3.73
CA PRO A 710 -39.54 5.10 3.24
C PRO A 710 -40.19 6.45 3.61
N GLY A 711 -41.51 6.58 3.47
CA GLY A 711 -42.30 7.74 3.90
C GLY A 711 -43.04 7.52 5.23
N PHE A 712 -42.52 6.65 6.10
CA PHE A 712 -43.00 6.42 7.47
C PHE A 712 -44.45 5.92 7.71
N GLU A 713 -45.31 5.89 6.68
CA GLU A 713 -46.75 5.54 6.72
C GLU A 713 -47.12 4.20 7.38
N GLN A 714 -46.18 3.25 7.49
CA GLN A 714 -46.39 1.99 8.23
C GLN A 714 -46.29 2.17 9.76
N GLY A 715 -46.16 3.42 10.21
CA GLY A 715 -46.10 3.84 11.59
C GLY A 715 -44.71 3.67 12.22
N ALA A 716 -44.54 4.30 13.38
CA ALA A 716 -43.26 4.38 14.08
C ALA A 716 -42.61 3.03 14.46
N GLY A 717 -43.33 1.91 14.38
CA GLY A 717 -42.82 0.58 14.76
C GLY A 717 -42.11 -0.21 13.66
N THR A 718 -42.06 0.30 12.43
CA THR A 718 -41.61 -0.48 11.24
C THR A 718 -40.49 0.22 10.47
N GLY A 719 -39.50 -0.57 10.01
CA GLY A 719 -38.40 -0.15 9.16
C GLY A 719 -37.22 0.51 9.89
N TRP A 720 -37.50 1.44 10.81
CA TRP A 720 -36.49 2.32 11.40
C TRP A 720 -36.18 2.05 12.87
N SER A 721 -34.89 1.91 13.17
CA SER A 721 -34.35 2.02 14.52
C SER A 721 -34.39 3.48 14.98
N LYS A 722 -34.75 3.72 16.24
CA LYS A 722 -34.86 5.06 16.86
C LYS A 722 -34.03 5.10 18.14
N SER A 723 -33.40 6.25 18.40
CA SER A 723 -32.85 6.59 19.72
C SER A 723 -33.10 8.06 20.01
N SER A 724 -33.39 8.42 21.26
CA SER A 724 -33.65 9.78 21.74
C SER A 724 -33.21 9.87 23.20
N THR A 725 -32.40 10.86 23.57
CA THR A 725 -31.97 11.06 24.97
C THR A 725 -33.13 11.40 25.90
N ASN A 726 -34.07 12.24 25.46
CA ASN A 726 -35.26 12.56 26.25
C ASN A 726 -36.42 11.55 26.08
N GLY A 727 -36.16 10.39 25.45
CA GLY A 727 -37.16 9.32 25.28
C GLY A 727 -38.33 9.68 24.37
N ARG A 728 -38.14 10.63 23.46
CA ARG A 728 -39.15 11.10 22.52
C ARG A 728 -39.55 10.03 21.51
N THR A 729 -40.79 10.11 21.05
CA THR A 729 -41.16 9.56 19.74
C THR A 729 -40.45 10.39 18.66
N LEU A 730 -40.04 9.78 17.54
CA LEU A 730 -39.35 10.48 16.44
C LEU A 730 -40.06 10.32 15.09
N ILE A 731 -41.10 9.49 15.02
CA ILE A 731 -41.91 9.25 13.82
C ILE A 731 -43.37 9.47 14.24
N TYR A 732 -44.02 10.47 13.66
CA TYR A 732 -45.31 11.00 14.11
C TYR A 732 -46.33 11.09 12.98
N SER A 733 -47.61 10.95 13.29
CA SER A 733 -48.75 11.15 12.38
C SER A 733 -49.54 12.44 12.63
N GLY A 734 -48.96 13.38 13.36
CA GLY A 734 -49.61 14.63 13.77
C GLY A 734 -48.92 15.27 14.98
N GLY A 735 -49.31 16.50 15.31
CA GLY A 735 -48.68 17.27 16.38
C GLY A 735 -47.39 18.00 15.97
N PHE A 736 -47.13 18.13 14.67
CA PHE A 736 -46.05 18.95 14.13
C PHE A 736 -46.26 20.45 14.47
N PRO A 737 -45.18 21.23 14.69
CA PRO A 737 -45.29 22.66 14.91
C PRO A 737 -45.74 23.38 13.63
N THR A 738 -46.65 24.35 13.75
CA THR A 738 -47.08 25.18 12.63
C THR A 738 -45.89 25.97 12.05
N PRO A 739 -45.68 26.01 10.72
CA PRO A 739 -46.56 25.56 9.64
C PRO A 739 -46.25 24.17 9.06
N VAL A 740 -45.44 23.35 9.73
CA VAL A 740 -44.95 22.07 9.20
C VAL A 740 -46.08 21.04 9.10
N THR A 741 -46.15 20.38 7.95
CA THR A 741 -46.94 19.16 7.70
C THR A 741 -46.01 18.10 7.11
N PRO A 742 -46.35 16.80 7.16
CA PRO A 742 -45.68 15.77 6.36
C PRO A 742 -45.54 16.19 4.89
N HIS A 743 -44.49 15.71 4.22
CA HIS A 743 -44.24 15.99 2.80
C HIS A 743 -45.21 15.21 1.92
N SER A 744 -45.40 13.93 2.24
CA SER A 744 -46.45 13.09 1.67
C SER A 744 -47.23 12.36 2.78
N GLY A 745 -48.31 11.68 2.40
CA GLY A 745 -49.08 10.86 3.34
C GLY A 745 -49.64 11.60 4.56
N SER A 746 -49.32 11.11 5.75
CA SER A 746 -49.75 11.63 7.06
C SER A 746 -48.69 11.44 8.15
N TRP A 747 -47.61 10.70 7.90
CA TRP A 747 -46.50 10.50 8.81
C TRP A 747 -45.24 11.20 8.33
N ALA A 748 -44.44 11.71 9.27
CA ALA A 748 -43.07 12.15 8.99
C ALA A 748 -42.18 11.93 10.21
N ALA A 749 -40.87 11.97 10.00
CA ALA A 749 -39.89 12.01 11.07
C ALA A 749 -39.68 13.43 11.60
N TRP A 750 -39.54 13.57 12.91
CA TRP A 750 -39.17 14.81 13.59
C TRP A 750 -38.07 14.50 14.60
N LEU A 751 -36.87 14.99 14.31
CA LEU A 751 -35.71 14.98 15.19
C LEU A 751 -35.51 16.39 15.79
N GLY A 752 -34.98 16.43 17.01
CA GLY A 752 -34.81 17.67 17.78
C GLY A 752 -36.14 18.14 18.36
N GLY A 753 -36.37 19.45 18.37
CA GLY A 753 -37.58 20.05 18.92
C GLY A 753 -37.67 20.02 20.45
N ALA A 754 -36.55 19.79 21.14
CA ALA A 754 -36.35 19.89 22.59
C ALA A 754 -34.86 20.21 22.86
N HIS A 755 -34.58 20.77 24.02
CA HIS A 755 -33.22 21.06 24.49
C HIS A 755 -32.48 19.78 24.91
N ASN A 756 -31.16 19.73 24.71
CA ASN A 756 -30.28 18.60 25.03
C ASN A 756 -30.76 17.28 24.39
N GLU A 757 -31.37 17.37 23.21
CA GLU A 757 -31.93 16.22 22.49
C GLU A 757 -30.92 15.69 21.48
N VAL A 758 -30.40 14.50 21.78
CA VAL A 758 -29.63 13.68 20.84
C VAL A 758 -30.57 12.61 20.31
N ALA A 759 -30.96 12.75 19.05
CA ALA A 759 -31.91 11.87 18.39
C ALA A 759 -31.30 11.19 17.16
N SER A 760 -31.74 9.97 16.84
CA SER A 760 -31.39 9.35 15.56
C SER A 760 -32.46 8.41 15.02
N LEU A 761 -32.51 8.36 13.69
CA LEU A 761 -33.21 7.35 12.90
C LEU A 761 -32.18 6.60 12.06
N SER A 762 -32.14 5.27 12.15
CA SER A 762 -31.21 4.47 11.36
C SER A 762 -31.84 3.22 10.77
N GLN A 763 -31.30 2.82 9.62
CA GLN A 763 -31.66 1.59 8.92
C GLN A 763 -30.43 1.02 8.20
N THR A 764 -30.30 -0.31 8.18
CA THR A 764 -29.20 -0.97 7.46
C THR A 764 -29.72 -1.71 6.23
N VAL A 765 -29.06 -1.45 5.10
CA VAL A 765 -29.38 -1.97 3.77
C VAL A 765 -28.11 -2.49 3.10
N ILE A 766 -28.23 -3.44 2.17
CA ILE A 766 -27.08 -4.00 1.44
C ILE A 766 -27.36 -3.91 -0.05
N PRO A 767 -26.86 -2.88 -0.76
CA PRO A 767 -27.04 -2.77 -2.21
C PRO A 767 -26.39 -3.95 -2.94
N PRO A 768 -27.06 -4.56 -3.94
CA PRO A 768 -26.48 -5.63 -4.73
C PRO A 768 -25.16 -5.23 -5.40
N ALA A 769 -24.13 -6.08 -5.28
CA ALA A 769 -22.82 -5.83 -5.90
C ALA A 769 -22.84 -5.79 -7.44
N ASN A 770 -23.92 -6.29 -8.06
CA ASN A 770 -24.13 -6.34 -9.50
C ASN A 770 -25.04 -5.21 -10.04
N ALA A 771 -25.38 -4.22 -9.22
CA ALA A 771 -26.07 -3.02 -9.66
C ALA A 771 -25.15 -2.10 -10.48
N THR A 772 -25.74 -1.20 -11.26
CA THR A 772 -25.03 -0.18 -12.04
C THR A 772 -25.01 1.19 -11.35
N SER A 773 -26.02 1.50 -10.52
CA SER A 773 -25.99 2.67 -9.65
C SER A 773 -26.84 2.49 -8.39
N ALA A 774 -26.51 3.27 -7.36
CA ALA A 774 -27.31 3.44 -6.16
C ALA A 774 -27.44 4.93 -5.84
N THR A 775 -28.66 5.41 -5.62
CA THR A 775 -28.95 6.82 -5.33
C THR A 775 -29.83 6.93 -4.10
N LEU A 776 -29.34 7.61 -3.07
CA LEU A 776 -30.11 8.00 -1.90
C LEU A 776 -30.78 9.36 -2.18
N THR A 777 -32.07 9.45 -1.91
CA THR A 777 -32.81 10.71 -1.80
C THR A 777 -33.58 10.74 -0.48
N TYR A 778 -33.86 11.95 0.02
CA TYR A 778 -34.76 12.18 1.14
C TYR A 778 -35.29 13.60 1.06
N TRP A 779 -36.47 13.83 1.62
CA TRP A 779 -37.00 15.16 1.84
C TRP A 779 -36.68 15.60 3.27
N TYR A 780 -36.35 16.88 3.44
CA TYR A 780 -36.05 17.48 4.74
C TYR A 780 -36.63 18.88 4.87
N TRP A 781 -36.95 19.27 6.10
CA TRP A 781 -37.35 20.63 6.48
C TRP A 781 -36.57 21.03 7.73
N ILE A 782 -35.94 22.21 7.70
CA ILE A 782 -35.27 22.83 8.85
C ILE A 782 -36.12 24.01 9.31
N GLN A 783 -36.47 24.02 10.60
CA GLN A 783 -37.09 25.15 11.26
C GLN A 783 -36.40 25.41 12.60
N SER A 784 -35.86 26.61 12.77
CA SER A 784 -35.23 27.08 13.99
C SER A 784 -35.40 28.60 14.14
N ASP A 785 -35.58 29.04 15.38
CA ASP A 785 -35.52 30.45 15.77
C ASP A 785 -34.10 30.86 16.24
N GLU A 786 -33.14 29.94 16.21
CA GLU A 786 -31.77 30.17 16.68
C GLU A 786 -31.00 31.11 15.73
N SER A 787 -30.38 32.16 16.27
CA SER A 787 -29.63 33.13 15.46
C SER A 787 -28.24 32.64 15.03
N SER A 788 -27.63 31.73 15.80
CA SER A 788 -26.33 31.12 15.48
C SER A 788 -26.52 29.79 14.75
N CYS A 789 -25.52 29.38 13.97
CA CYS A 789 -25.47 28.10 13.26
C CYS A 789 -24.40 27.16 13.82
N THR A 790 -24.03 27.37 15.09
CA THR A 790 -22.94 26.68 15.78
C THR A 790 -23.42 25.55 16.69
N TYR A 791 -24.63 25.67 17.26
CA TYR A 791 -25.06 24.84 18.39
C TYR A 791 -25.94 23.66 17.96
N ASP A 792 -27.08 23.91 17.32
CA ASP A 792 -27.98 22.83 16.86
C ASP A 792 -27.65 22.32 15.44
N HIS A 793 -27.49 21.01 15.29
CA HIS A 793 -27.04 20.38 14.04
C HIS A 793 -27.78 19.08 13.71
N ALA A 794 -27.99 18.82 12.42
CA ALA A 794 -28.41 17.52 11.92
C ALA A 794 -27.39 16.93 10.93
N TRP A 795 -27.14 15.63 11.03
CA TRP A 795 -26.23 14.90 10.17
C TRP A 795 -26.93 13.75 9.46
N VAL A 796 -26.53 13.51 8.22
CA VAL A 796 -26.86 12.30 7.47
C VAL A 796 -25.58 11.53 7.23
N GLU A 797 -25.55 10.29 7.67
CA GLU A 797 -24.36 9.46 7.74
C GLU A 797 -24.57 8.08 7.12
N LEU A 798 -23.45 7.44 6.79
CA LEU A 798 -23.36 6.09 6.25
C LEU A 798 -22.21 5.36 6.94
N ASN A 799 -22.52 4.27 7.65
CA ASN A 799 -21.56 3.49 8.45
C ASN A 799 -20.76 4.32 9.48
N GLY A 800 -21.37 5.38 10.02
CA GLY A 800 -20.70 6.34 10.92
C GLY A 800 -19.78 7.35 10.22
N GLY A 801 -19.72 7.33 8.88
CA GLY A 801 -19.09 8.36 8.07
C GLY A 801 -20.12 9.40 7.62
N LEU A 802 -19.78 10.68 7.72
CA LEU A 802 -20.66 11.78 7.31
C LEU A 802 -20.89 11.84 5.80
N LEU A 803 -22.15 11.97 5.38
CA LEU A 803 -22.56 12.31 4.01
C LEU A 803 -23.01 13.77 3.86
N ARG A 804 -23.68 14.35 4.87
CA ARG A 804 -24.15 15.74 4.85
C ARG A 804 -24.41 16.28 6.27
N VAL A 805 -24.04 17.54 6.53
CA VAL A 805 -24.52 18.33 7.68
C VAL A 805 -25.66 19.24 7.21
N HIS A 806 -26.56 19.57 8.12
CA HIS A 806 -27.56 20.62 8.02
C HIS A 806 -27.53 21.42 9.33
N ASP A 807 -27.07 22.67 9.26
CA ASP A 807 -27.03 23.57 10.42
C ASP A 807 -28.47 23.99 10.75
N LEU A 808 -28.90 23.81 12.00
CA LEU A 808 -30.31 23.98 12.38
C LEU A 808 -30.57 25.38 12.92
N CYS A 809 -30.28 26.39 12.11
CA CYS A 809 -30.39 27.79 12.50
C CYS A 809 -31.36 28.59 11.64
N SER A 810 -31.68 29.81 12.09
CA SER A 810 -32.56 30.75 11.40
C SER A 810 -32.15 31.07 9.96
N SER A 811 -30.85 31.05 9.64
CA SER A 811 -30.34 31.21 8.27
C SER A 811 -30.30 29.91 7.45
N GLY A 812 -30.23 28.76 8.12
CA GLY A 812 -30.36 27.42 7.54
C GLY A 812 -31.81 26.99 7.27
N ASN A 813 -32.79 27.75 7.79
CA ASN A 813 -34.22 27.50 7.59
C ASN A 813 -34.60 27.25 6.13
N THR A 814 -35.23 26.11 5.87
CA THR A 814 -35.58 25.71 4.50
C THR A 814 -36.80 26.45 3.95
N TYR A 815 -37.66 26.96 4.85
CA TYR A 815 -38.98 27.57 4.59
C TYR A 815 -39.96 26.65 3.83
N GLY A 816 -39.77 25.34 3.95
CA GLY A 816 -40.51 24.32 3.21
C GLY A 816 -39.70 23.05 3.04
N TRP A 817 -40.34 21.97 2.59
CA TRP A 817 -39.66 20.72 2.24
C TRP A 817 -38.69 20.92 1.07
N ARG A 818 -37.47 20.37 1.22
CA ARG A 818 -36.44 20.32 0.17
C ARG A 818 -35.96 18.89 -0.02
N GLN A 819 -35.63 18.52 -1.25
CA GLN A 819 -35.06 17.20 -1.54
C GLN A 819 -33.53 17.26 -1.53
N ALA A 820 -32.90 16.29 -0.87
CA ALA A 820 -31.48 15.99 -1.01
C ALA A 820 -31.29 14.75 -1.88
N THR A 821 -30.18 14.71 -2.62
CA THR A 821 -29.78 13.58 -3.48
C THR A 821 -28.29 13.28 -3.28
N ILE A 822 -27.94 12.02 -3.07
CA ILE A 822 -26.58 11.56 -2.78
C ILE A 822 -26.30 10.28 -3.58
N ASN A 823 -25.21 10.26 -4.34
CA ASN A 823 -24.79 9.08 -5.11
C ASN A 823 -24.05 8.09 -4.20
N LEU A 824 -24.62 6.90 -4.02
CA LEU A 824 -24.07 5.81 -3.21
C LEU A 824 -23.49 4.65 -4.04
N THR A 825 -23.36 4.82 -5.36
CA THR A 825 -22.75 3.83 -6.27
C THR A 825 -21.35 3.32 -5.82
N PRO A 826 -20.47 4.12 -5.16
CA PRO A 826 -19.21 3.60 -4.61
C PRO A 826 -19.35 2.53 -3.52
N TYR A 827 -20.55 2.38 -2.93
CA TYR A 827 -20.82 1.48 -1.80
C TYR A 827 -21.60 0.22 -2.20
N LEU A 828 -21.72 -0.08 -3.50
CA LEU A 828 -22.36 -1.31 -3.98
C LEU A 828 -21.66 -2.56 -3.43
N GLY A 829 -22.46 -3.55 -3.02
CA GLY A 829 -21.97 -4.79 -2.41
C GLY A 829 -21.52 -4.66 -0.94
N GLN A 830 -21.58 -3.46 -0.35
CA GLN A 830 -21.25 -3.22 1.06
C GLN A 830 -22.50 -3.17 1.93
N SER A 831 -22.35 -3.42 3.23
CA SER A 831 -23.40 -3.08 4.20
C SER A 831 -23.42 -1.57 4.41
N ILE A 832 -24.59 -0.95 4.33
CA ILE A 832 -24.82 0.49 4.50
C ILE A 832 -25.76 0.69 5.68
N GLY A 833 -25.22 1.14 6.81
CA GLY A 833 -26.01 1.72 7.90
C GLY A 833 -26.25 3.19 7.64
N LEU A 834 -27.41 3.53 7.08
CA LEU A 834 -27.88 4.91 6.92
C LEU A 834 -28.36 5.42 8.29
N ARG A 835 -27.89 6.61 8.71
CA ARG A 835 -28.32 7.27 9.94
C ARG A 835 -28.63 8.75 9.68
N PHE A 836 -29.83 9.18 10.05
CA PHE A 836 -30.13 10.57 10.36
C PHE A 836 -29.88 10.77 11.85
N TYR A 837 -29.15 11.80 12.21
CA TYR A 837 -28.71 12.12 13.57
C TYR A 837 -28.97 13.60 13.82
N VAL A 838 -29.32 13.94 15.05
CA VAL A 838 -29.41 15.32 15.54
C VAL A 838 -28.75 15.41 16.89
N ASP A 839 -28.19 16.58 17.17
CA ASP A 839 -27.65 16.98 18.46
C ASP A 839 -28.11 18.43 18.65
N THR A 840 -28.58 18.75 19.86
CA THR A 840 -29.17 20.06 20.15
C THR A 840 -28.77 20.50 21.55
N ASP A 841 -28.56 21.80 21.69
CA ASP A 841 -28.00 22.44 22.87
C ASP A 841 -29.04 22.65 23.99
N SER A 842 -28.62 23.29 25.08
CA SER A 842 -29.48 23.64 26.20
C SER A 842 -30.46 24.81 25.94
N SER A 843 -30.33 25.49 24.79
CA SER A 843 -30.98 26.74 24.42
C SER A 843 -31.86 26.59 23.17
N ILE A 844 -32.08 27.66 22.39
CA ILE A 844 -33.22 27.86 21.47
C ILE A 844 -33.59 26.61 20.65
N THR A 845 -34.83 26.15 20.77
CA THR A 845 -35.29 24.89 20.16
C THR A 845 -35.22 24.91 18.63
N SER A 846 -34.40 24.02 18.05
CA SER A 846 -34.36 23.77 16.61
C SER A 846 -35.00 22.45 16.20
N HIS A 847 -35.46 22.36 14.95
CA HIS A 847 -36.24 21.24 14.43
C HIS A 847 -35.69 20.75 13.08
N PHE A 848 -35.46 19.43 12.99
CA PHE A 848 -35.10 18.74 11.74
C PHE A 848 -36.15 17.68 11.40
N PHE A 849 -36.92 17.92 10.33
CA PHE A 849 -37.90 16.97 9.83
C PHE A 849 -37.35 16.21 8.63
N VAL A 850 -37.68 14.93 8.53
CA VAL A 850 -37.30 14.05 7.41
C VAL A 850 -38.52 13.29 6.91
N ASP A 851 -38.64 13.14 5.60
CA ASP A 851 -39.73 12.39 4.97
C ASP A 851 -39.28 11.76 3.64
N ASP A 852 -40.07 10.82 3.12
CA ASP A 852 -39.91 10.18 1.80
C ASP A 852 -38.44 9.77 1.48
N VAL A 853 -37.82 8.99 2.37
CA VAL A 853 -36.44 8.51 2.24
C VAL A 853 -36.36 7.32 1.28
N SER A 854 -35.64 7.45 0.18
CA SER A 854 -35.52 6.43 -0.87
C SER A 854 -34.06 6.09 -1.17
N LEU A 855 -33.71 4.80 -1.18
CA LEU A 855 -32.45 4.30 -1.76
C LEU A 855 -32.78 3.45 -2.98
N ASN A 856 -32.73 4.08 -4.15
CA ASN A 856 -33.06 3.46 -5.41
C ASN A 856 -31.82 2.79 -6.05
N ILE A 857 -31.97 1.53 -6.44
CA ILE A 857 -30.96 0.73 -7.13
C ILE A 857 -31.36 0.53 -8.59
N GLN A 858 -30.41 0.72 -9.50
CA GLN A 858 -30.55 0.44 -10.94
C GLN A 858 -29.59 -0.68 -11.35
N CYS A 859 -30.01 -1.51 -12.30
CA CYS A 859 -29.21 -2.62 -12.83
C CYS A 859 -29.23 -2.61 -14.37
N SER A 860 -28.20 -3.16 -15.01
CA SER A 860 -28.11 -3.19 -16.47
C SER A 860 -29.22 -4.06 -17.09
N GLY A 861 -30.23 -3.42 -17.70
CA GLY A 861 -31.33 -4.12 -18.38
C GLY A 861 -32.75 -3.63 -18.07
N GLN A 862 -32.91 -2.50 -17.37
CA GLN A 862 -34.17 -1.74 -17.30
C GLN A 862 -34.00 -0.37 -17.95
#